data_AF-A0AAU7G4M1-F1
#
_entry.id   AF-A0AAU7G4M1-F1
#
_cell.length_a   1.000
_cell.length_b   1.000
_cell.length_c   1.000
_cell.angle_alpha   90.00
_cell.angle_beta   90.00
_cell.angle_gamma   90.00
#
_symmetry.space_group_name_H-M   'P 1'
#
loop_
_entity.id
_entity.type
_entity.pdbx_description
1 polymer ?
#
loop_
_entity_poly.entity_id
_entity_poly.type
_entity_poly.pdbx_seq_one_letter_code
_entity_poly.pdbx_strand_id
1 'polypeptide(L)'
;MANILKKIYDNDRRELKKFEKLATKVESLADEYEKLSDEQLQAKTPEFRKRLEKGETLDDLLPEAFATAREGAKRVLGLYPFRVQIIGGIALHYGNIAEMMTGEGKTLTATLPVYLNALTGKGVHVVTVNEYLSSRDESEMGQLYKWLGLTVGLNLNSMSADEKRDAYNCDVTYSTNSELGFDYLRDNMVVYKDQMVQRPLNYAIIDEVDSILIDEARTPLIISGQAEQANSEYIRADRFVKTLTEDKSDDDADDDEDHGDYKIDWPTKTINLTNQGIKKACEHFGLKNLYDIDNQVLVHHIDQALRANYIMLKDIDYVVQNGEVMIVDSFTGRVMEGRRYSDGLHQAIEAKEGVKIQEESKTQATITYQNFFRMYKKLAGMTGTAKTEEEEFREIYNMEVITIPTNRPIARKDLPDILYPTLDSKFEAVVKEIKERHAKGQPVLVGTVAIESSERLSKMLDQAGIPHAVLNAKNHAKEAEIIMNAGQRGAVTIATNMAGRGTDIKLGPGVKELGGLAVIGTERHESRRIDNQLRGRSGRQGDPGVTRFYLSLEDDLMKRFGGDRVKLFLDRISDNDDDKVIESRMITKQVESAQKRVEGNNYDTRKQTLQYDDVMRTQREIIYGERMQVISEEKTLKPVLMPMIKRTIDHQVDMYTQGDKKDWRNDQLRDFISSAITDEETTKKLNIKHLGAEELKKRLYKIAEDNYAEKEKQLADPEQMLEFEKVVILRVVDERWTDHIDAMDQLRQSISLRGYGQLNPLVEYQEAGYRMFEEMISDIEFDATRLFMKAQIRQNISR
;
A
#
# COMPACT_ATOMS: atom_id res chain seq x y z
N MET A 1 13.99 41.60 8.41
CA MET A 1 14.02 41.90 6.96
C MET A 1 13.69 40.63 6.20
N ALA A 2 12.43 40.43 5.82
CA ALA A 2 11.93 39.16 5.29
C ALA A 2 12.02 39.11 3.76
N ASN A 3 13.00 38.33 3.29
CA ASN A 3 13.24 37.77 1.95
C ASN A 3 12.27 38.14 0.82
N ILE A 4 12.71 39.06 -0.04
CA ILE A 4 12.17 39.27 -1.39
C ILE A 4 12.28 37.98 -2.23
N LEU A 5 13.34 37.18 -2.03
CA LEU A 5 13.52 35.86 -2.66
C LEU A 5 12.43 34.84 -2.31
N LYS A 6 11.89 34.87 -1.07
CA LYS A 6 10.82 33.96 -0.65
C LYS A 6 9.46 34.31 -1.29
N LYS A 7 9.28 35.54 -1.77
CA LYS A 7 8.06 35.95 -2.50
C LYS A 7 8.03 35.49 -3.96
N ILE A 8 9.19 35.13 -4.53
CA ILE A 8 9.32 34.79 -5.96
C ILE A 8 9.18 33.28 -6.18
N TYR A 9 9.46 32.45 -5.16
CA TYR A 9 9.51 30.98 -5.29
C TYR A 9 8.31 30.22 -4.67
N ASP A 10 7.48 30.85 -3.82
CA ASP A 10 6.34 30.18 -3.15
C ASP A 10 5.10 30.12 -4.07
N ASN A 11 4.89 29.02 -4.80
CA ASN A 11 3.66 28.76 -5.57
C ASN A 11 2.41 28.77 -4.67
N ASP A 12 2.55 28.25 -3.44
CA ASP A 12 1.48 28.17 -2.43
C ASP A 12 0.81 29.52 -2.16
N ARG A 13 1.58 30.62 -2.16
CA ARG A 13 1.04 31.96 -1.85
C ARG A 13 0.15 32.48 -2.96
N ARG A 14 0.36 32.02 -4.20
CA ARG A 14 -0.47 32.39 -5.35
C ARG A 14 -1.79 31.65 -5.29
N GLU A 15 -1.75 30.33 -5.08
CA GLU A 15 -2.96 29.50 -4.94
C GLU A 15 -3.75 29.90 -3.69
N LEU A 16 -3.10 30.14 -2.54
CA LEU A 16 -3.78 30.60 -1.33
C LEU A 16 -4.54 31.91 -1.56
N LYS A 17 -3.97 32.89 -2.29
CA LYS A 17 -4.68 34.13 -2.64
C LYS A 17 -5.88 33.90 -3.56
N LYS A 18 -5.80 32.93 -4.46
CA LYS A 18 -6.93 32.53 -5.32
C LYS A 18 -8.04 31.94 -4.46
N PHE A 19 -7.68 31.04 -3.54
CA PHE A 19 -8.64 30.39 -2.64
C PHE A 19 -9.26 31.38 -1.64
N GLU A 20 -8.49 32.34 -1.13
CA GLU A 20 -8.98 33.42 -0.28
C GLU A 20 -10.04 34.28 -0.99
N LYS A 21 -9.88 34.55 -2.28
CA LYS A 21 -10.87 35.29 -3.08
C LYS A 21 -12.16 34.49 -3.24
N LEU A 22 -12.06 33.19 -3.51
CA LEU A 22 -13.22 32.29 -3.60
C LEU A 22 -13.92 32.16 -2.25
N ALA A 23 -13.17 32.02 -1.16
CA ALA A 23 -13.72 32.00 0.19
C ALA A 23 -14.50 33.28 0.52
N THR A 24 -14.01 34.45 0.12
CA THR A 24 -14.75 35.70 0.27
C THR A 24 -16.07 35.69 -0.52
N LYS A 25 -16.13 35.07 -1.71
CA LYS A 25 -17.40 34.92 -2.44
C LYS A 25 -18.39 34.03 -1.69
N VAL A 26 -17.93 32.88 -1.16
CA VAL A 26 -18.76 32.00 -0.32
C VAL A 26 -19.31 32.77 0.89
N GLU A 27 -18.47 33.54 1.57
CA GLU A 27 -18.88 34.35 2.72
C GLU A 27 -19.87 35.44 2.36
N SER A 28 -19.76 36.04 1.17
CA SER A 28 -20.71 37.08 0.72
C SER A 28 -22.13 36.56 0.50
N LEU A 29 -22.31 35.25 0.35
CA LEU A 29 -23.62 34.60 0.20
C LEU A 29 -24.26 34.23 1.54
N ALA A 30 -23.55 34.38 2.67
CA ALA A 30 -24.02 33.91 3.98
C ALA A 30 -25.40 34.47 4.37
N ASP A 31 -25.59 35.79 4.24
CA ASP A 31 -26.84 36.47 4.63
C ASP A 31 -28.04 36.10 3.74
N GLU A 32 -27.77 35.71 2.48
CA GLU A 32 -28.81 35.26 1.55
C GLU A 32 -29.25 33.83 1.90
N TYR A 33 -28.28 32.94 2.13
CA TYR A 33 -28.53 31.53 2.41
C TYR A 33 -29.10 31.31 3.81
N GLU A 34 -28.73 32.14 4.79
CA GLU A 34 -29.33 32.12 6.13
C GLU A 34 -30.84 32.36 6.11
N LYS A 35 -31.34 33.16 5.15
CA LYS A 35 -32.78 33.49 5.03
C LYS A 35 -33.60 32.40 4.34
N LEU A 36 -32.97 31.43 3.69
CA LEU A 36 -33.67 30.35 2.99
C LEU A 36 -34.35 29.42 4.00
N SER A 37 -35.54 28.91 3.66
CA SER A 37 -36.13 27.80 4.41
C SER A 37 -35.35 26.50 4.20
N ASP A 38 -35.60 25.51 5.03
CA ASP A 38 -34.96 24.20 4.91
C ASP A 38 -35.28 23.57 3.54
N GLU A 39 -36.53 23.65 3.09
CA GLU A 39 -36.96 23.13 1.80
C GLU A 39 -36.28 23.86 0.63
N GLN A 40 -36.07 25.18 0.76
CA GLN A 40 -35.38 25.97 -0.26
C GLN A 40 -33.89 25.61 -0.34
N LEU A 41 -33.26 25.36 0.81
CA LEU A 41 -31.85 24.98 0.86
C LEU A 41 -31.64 23.56 0.31
N GLN A 42 -32.52 22.61 0.65
CA GLN A 42 -32.52 21.26 0.10
C GLN A 42 -32.81 21.26 -1.42
N ALA A 43 -33.68 22.16 -1.89
CA ALA A 43 -33.97 22.31 -3.32
C ALA A 43 -32.77 22.81 -4.14
N LYS A 44 -31.70 23.33 -3.52
CA LYS A 44 -30.47 23.70 -4.22
C LYS A 44 -29.75 22.50 -4.83
N THR A 45 -29.79 21.32 -4.20
CA THR A 45 -29.15 20.12 -4.73
C THR A 45 -29.70 19.69 -6.11
N PRO A 46 -31.03 19.50 -6.30
CA PRO A 46 -31.57 19.23 -7.63
C PRO A 46 -31.45 20.41 -8.60
N GLU A 47 -31.41 21.65 -8.11
CA GLU A 47 -31.11 22.83 -8.94
C GLU A 47 -29.69 22.75 -9.54
N PHE A 48 -28.68 22.47 -8.71
CA PHE A 48 -27.30 22.35 -9.14
C PHE A 48 -27.08 21.16 -10.08
N ARG A 49 -27.70 20.00 -9.81
CA ARG A 49 -27.67 18.85 -10.73
C ARG A 49 -28.18 19.22 -12.13
N LYS A 50 -29.31 19.94 -12.23
CA LYS A 50 -29.85 20.43 -13.51
C LYS A 50 -28.94 21.46 -14.19
N ARG A 51 -28.21 22.29 -13.44
CA ARG A 51 -27.24 23.25 -13.99
C ARG A 51 -26.00 22.53 -14.56
N LEU A 52 -25.52 21.48 -13.87
CA LEU A 52 -24.46 20.60 -14.39
C LEU A 52 -24.88 19.89 -15.67
N GLU A 53 -26.12 19.40 -15.75
CA GLU A 53 -26.68 18.80 -16.98
C GLU A 53 -26.75 19.78 -18.15
N LYS A 54 -26.93 21.09 -17.87
CA LYS A 54 -26.92 22.17 -18.86
C LYS A 54 -25.52 22.63 -19.27
N GLY A 55 -24.46 22.08 -18.66
CA GLY A 55 -23.07 22.34 -19.03
C GLY A 55 -22.31 23.32 -18.13
N GLU A 56 -22.87 23.78 -17.01
CA GLU A 56 -22.08 24.49 -15.99
C GLU A 56 -21.04 23.55 -15.36
N THR A 57 -19.92 24.11 -14.89
CA THR A 57 -18.86 23.32 -14.24
C THR A 57 -18.99 23.30 -12.73
N LEU A 58 -18.31 22.36 -12.07
CA LEU A 58 -18.25 22.34 -10.60
C LEU A 58 -17.58 23.59 -10.02
N ASP A 59 -16.59 24.15 -10.72
CA ASP A 59 -15.90 25.38 -10.32
C ASP A 59 -16.84 26.60 -10.34
N ASP A 60 -17.76 26.66 -11.30
CA ASP A 60 -18.77 27.73 -11.40
C ASP A 60 -19.76 27.66 -10.22
N LEU A 61 -20.17 26.44 -9.86
CA LEU A 61 -21.11 26.18 -8.76
C LEU A 61 -20.46 26.27 -7.37
N LEU A 62 -19.12 26.24 -7.28
CA LEU A 62 -18.40 26.12 -6.03
C LEU A 62 -18.86 27.13 -4.97
N PRO A 63 -18.99 28.45 -5.25
CA PRO A 63 -19.37 29.40 -4.21
C PRO A 63 -20.76 29.13 -3.61
N GLU A 64 -21.73 28.81 -4.46
CA GLU A 64 -23.12 28.53 -4.09
C GLU A 64 -23.26 27.18 -3.39
N ALA A 65 -22.58 26.15 -3.89
CA ALA A 65 -22.57 24.82 -3.29
C ALA A 65 -21.91 24.83 -1.90
N PHE A 66 -20.81 25.56 -1.74
CA PHE A 66 -20.15 25.72 -0.44
C PHE A 66 -21.00 26.54 0.52
N ALA A 67 -21.68 27.60 0.07
CA ALA A 67 -22.63 28.34 0.90
C ALA A 67 -23.79 27.46 1.37
N THR A 68 -24.32 26.62 0.47
CA THR A 68 -25.37 25.62 0.77
C THR A 68 -24.92 24.64 1.86
N ALA A 69 -23.77 23.99 1.66
CA ALA A 69 -23.24 23.02 2.61
C ALA A 69 -22.85 23.68 3.94
N ARG A 70 -22.32 24.90 3.92
CA ARG A 70 -21.95 25.67 5.10
C ARG A 70 -23.16 26.01 5.98
N GLU A 71 -24.24 26.50 5.37
CA GLU A 71 -25.48 26.79 6.09
C GLU A 71 -26.18 25.49 6.55
N GLY A 72 -26.18 24.45 5.72
CA GLY A 72 -26.67 23.12 6.11
C GLY A 72 -25.93 22.55 7.33
N ALA A 73 -24.61 22.70 7.39
CA ALA A 73 -23.81 22.26 8.53
C ALA A 73 -24.20 22.98 9.83
N LYS A 74 -24.52 24.28 9.77
CA LYS A 74 -25.00 25.04 10.93
C LYS A 74 -26.36 24.54 11.41
N ARG A 75 -27.29 24.23 10.50
CA ARG A 75 -28.64 23.76 10.83
C ARG A 75 -28.66 22.33 11.37
N VAL A 76 -27.91 21.44 10.73
CA VAL A 76 -27.94 19.99 11.03
C VAL A 76 -26.95 19.62 12.13
N LEU A 77 -25.72 20.12 12.03
CA LEU A 77 -24.62 19.74 12.93
C LEU A 77 -24.41 20.77 14.06
N GLY A 78 -25.03 21.95 13.98
CA GLY A 78 -24.76 23.06 14.91
C GLY A 78 -23.38 23.70 14.73
N LEU A 79 -22.67 23.36 13.65
CA LEU A 79 -21.31 23.81 13.37
C LEU A 79 -21.29 24.65 12.10
N TYR A 80 -20.81 25.90 12.20
CA TYR A 80 -20.71 26.78 11.04
C TYR A 80 -19.26 26.85 10.55
N PRO A 81 -18.93 26.34 9.35
CA PRO A 81 -17.56 26.32 8.87
C PRO A 81 -16.87 27.69 8.86
N PHE A 82 -15.66 27.74 9.42
CA PHE A 82 -14.81 28.92 9.47
C PHE A 82 -14.21 29.24 8.10
N ARG A 83 -13.72 30.47 7.93
CA ARG A 83 -13.04 30.91 6.71
C ARG A 83 -11.89 29.98 6.31
N VAL A 84 -11.08 29.55 7.27
CA VAL A 84 -9.96 28.63 7.03
C VAL A 84 -10.42 27.26 6.54
N GLN A 85 -11.57 26.79 6.99
CA GLN A 85 -12.18 25.53 6.54
C GLN A 85 -12.72 25.66 5.12
N ILE A 86 -13.30 26.81 4.75
CA ILE A 86 -13.69 27.09 3.36
C ILE A 86 -12.47 27.06 2.43
N ILE A 87 -11.37 27.69 2.82
CA ILE A 87 -10.11 27.68 2.04
C ILE A 87 -9.57 26.25 1.92
N GLY A 88 -9.56 25.48 3.02
CA GLY A 88 -9.18 24.06 3.00
C GLY A 88 -10.06 23.22 2.07
N GLY A 89 -11.38 23.41 2.11
CA GLY A 89 -12.33 22.74 1.23
C GLY A 89 -12.12 23.09 -0.25
N ILE A 90 -11.75 24.34 -0.55
CA ILE A 90 -11.38 24.75 -1.91
C ILE A 90 -10.09 24.06 -2.36
N ALA A 91 -9.06 23.99 -1.49
CA ALA A 91 -7.82 23.29 -1.82
C ALA A 91 -8.08 21.80 -2.13
N LEU A 92 -8.90 21.13 -1.32
CA LEU A 92 -9.35 19.76 -1.58
C LEU A 92 -10.10 19.65 -2.91
N HIS A 93 -11.01 20.59 -3.19
CA HIS A 93 -11.70 20.61 -4.49
C HIS A 93 -10.74 20.84 -5.66
N TYR A 94 -9.60 21.50 -5.51
CA TYR A 94 -8.64 21.60 -6.62
C TYR A 94 -7.70 20.39 -6.75
N GLY A 95 -7.92 19.32 -5.97
CA GLY A 95 -7.11 18.11 -6.05
C GLY A 95 -5.76 18.23 -5.33
N ASN A 96 -5.68 19.10 -4.32
CA ASN A 96 -4.47 19.35 -3.55
C ASN A 96 -4.56 18.78 -2.14
N ILE A 97 -3.45 18.86 -1.41
CA ILE A 97 -3.38 18.56 0.02
C ILE A 97 -3.67 19.83 0.82
N ALA A 98 -4.73 19.79 1.63
CA ALA A 98 -5.01 20.82 2.61
C ALA A 98 -4.26 20.52 3.92
N GLU A 99 -3.15 21.21 4.16
CA GLU A 99 -2.43 21.11 5.43
C GLU A 99 -3.12 21.98 6.49
N MET A 100 -3.89 21.34 7.36
CA MET A 100 -4.67 21.95 8.43
C MET A 100 -4.28 21.35 9.77
N MET A 101 -3.82 22.19 10.70
CA MET A 101 -3.41 21.77 12.04
C MET A 101 -4.52 20.98 12.76
N THR A 102 -4.13 20.06 13.64
CA THR A 102 -5.08 19.24 14.37
C THR A 102 -5.99 20.10 15.24
N GLY A 103 -7.31 19.85 15.19
CA GLY A 103 -8.31 20.68 15.86
C GLY A 103 -8.85 21.85 15.03
N GLU A 104 -8.41 22.04 13.78
CA GLU A 104 -9.03 22.99 12.83
C GLU A 104 -10.33 22.47 12.18
N GLY A 105 -10.76 21.24 12.51
CA GLY A 105 -11.99 20.63 11.98
C GLY A 105 -11.85 20.12 10.55
N LYS A 106 -10.89 19.23 10.32
CA LYS A 106 -10.63 18.56 9.02
C LYS A 106 -11.87 17.81 8.51
N THR A 107 -12.51 17.01 9.35
CA THR A 107 -13.75 16.28 9.03
C THR A 107 -14.87 17.20 8.55
N LEU A 108 -15.14 18.31 9.26
CA LEU A 108 -16.13 19.29 8.83
C LEU A 108 -15.73 19.98 7.52
N THR A 109 -14.44 20.26 7.34
CA THR A 109 -13.90 20.88 6.11
C THR A 109 -14.15 20.01 4.88
N ALA A 110 -13.99 18.69 5.00
CA ALA A 110 -14.22 17.74 3.91
C ALA A 110 -15.68 17.75 3.41
N THR A 111 -16.65 18.15 4.24
CA THR A 111 -18.06 18.18 3.83
C THR A 111 -18.34 19.10 2.63
N LEU A 112 -17.60 20.21 2.52
CA LEU A 112 -17.78 21.19 1.45
C LEU A 112 -17.40 20.61 0.06
N PRO A 113 -16.16 20.13 -0.16
CA PRO A 113 -15.79 19.51 -1.43
C PRO A 113 -16.49 18.17 -1.68
N VAL A 114 -16.81 17.38 -0.66
CA VAL A 114 -17.57 16.14 -0.85
C VAL A 114 -18.95 16.45 -1.44
N TYR A 115 -19.70 17.37 -0.82
CA TYR A 115 -21.01 17.78 -1.33
C TYR A 115 -20.93 18.25 -2.78
N LEU A 116 -20.01 19.16 -3.09
CA LEU A 116 -19.85 19.71 -4.44
C LEU A 116 -19.54 18.61 -5.48
N ASN A 117 -18.55 17.76 -5.24
CA ASN A 117 -18.15 16.75 -6.23
C ASN A 117 -19.19 15.59 -6.34
N ALA A 118 -19.94 15.31 -5.28
CA ALA A 118 -21.03 14.33 -5.25
C ALA A 118 -22.24 14.75 -6.11
N LEU A 119 -22.40 16.05 -6.43
CA LEU A 119 -23.47 16.52 -7.33
C LEU A 119 -23.42 15.88 -8.71
N THR A 120 -22.25 15.40 -9.16
CA THR A 120 -22.11 14.70 -10.44
C THR A 120 -22.75 13.31 -10.47
N GLY A 121 -23.10 12.74 -9.31
CA GLY A 121 -23.63 11.38 -9.18
C GLY A 121 -22.62 10.30 -9.54
N LYS A 122 -21.33 10.62 -9.71
CA LYS A 122 -20.26 9.67 -10.09
C LYS A 122 -19.58 8.98 -8.91
N GLY A 123 -20.01 9.29 -7.68
CA GLY A 123 -19.43 8.77 -6.43
C GLY A 123 -18.25 9.60 -5.93
N VAL A 124 -18.15 9.72 -4.61
CA VAL A 124 -17.02 10.32 -3.88
C VAL A 124 -16.61 9.37 -2.75
N HIS A 125 -15.35 8.97 -2.72
CA HIS A 125 -14.80 8.12 -1.66
C HIS A 125 -14.14 8.99 -0.60
N VAL A 126 -14.60 8.90 0.66
CA VAL A 126 -13.95 9.52 1.81
C VAL A 126 -13.19 8.42 2.55
N VAL A 127 -11.87 8.52 2.54
CA VAL A 127 -10.96 7.47 3.00
C VAL A 127 -10.37 7.87 4.34
N THR A 128 -10.48 6.98 5.33
CA THR A 128 -9.86 7.16 6.64
C THR A 128 -8.88 6.02 6.95
N VAL A 129 -8.10 6.17 8.03
CA VAL A 129 -7.10 5.18 8.45
C VAL A 129 -7.70 3.92 9.10
N ASN A 130 -8.96 3.96 9.59
CA ASN A 130 -9.58 2.81 10.22
C ASN A 130 -11.12 2.84 10.19
N GLU A 131 -11.72 1.66 10.36
CA GLU A 131 -13.18 1.49 10.26
C GLU A 131 -13.97 2.30 11.30
N TYR A 132 -13.41 2.53 12.49
CA TYR A 132 -14.06 3.32 13.53
C TYR A 132 -14.26 4.77 13.08
N LEU A 133 -13.23 5.39 12.50
CA LEU A 133 -13.33 6.76 11.99
C LEU A 133 -14.28 6.84 10.79
N SER A 134 -14.23 5.88 9.86
CA SER A 134 -15.17 5.83 8.74
C SER A 134 -16.62 5.71 9.21
N SER A 135 -16.89 4.85 10.20
CA SER A 135 -18.24 4.65 10.76
C SER A 135 -18.72 5.89 11.52
N ARG A 136 -17.85 6.52 12.32
CA ARG A 136 -18.17 7.75 13.04
C ARG A 136 -18.48 8.88 12.07
N ASP A 137 -17.61 9.10 11.09
CA ASP A 137 -17.73 10.23 10.17
C ASP A 137 -18.91 10.05 9.21
N GLU A 138 -19.25 8.82 8.81
CA GLU A 138 -20.50 8.51 8.10
C GLU A 138 -21.72 8.86 8.96
N SER A 139 -21.73 8.47 10.23
CA SER A 139 -22.86 8.72 11.14
C SER A 139 -23.03 10.20 11.49
N GLU A 140 -21.94 10.94 11.70
CA GLU A 140 -21.97 12.35 12.06
C GLU A 140 -22.14 13.24 10.82
N MET A 141 -21.21 13.20 9.86
CA MET A 141 -21.25 14.07 8.68
C MET A 141 -22.28 13.61 7.65
N GLY A 142 -22.61 12.32 7.60
CA GLY A 142 -23.63 11.80 6.69
C GLY A 142 -25.02 12.38 6.96
N GLN A 143 -25.30 12.86 8.17
CA GLN A 143 -26.55 13.59 8.47
C GLN A 143 -26.71 14.83 7.57
N LEU A 144 -25.63 15.58 7.35
CA LEU A 144 -25.63 16.74 6.47
C LEU A 144 -25.92 16.34 5.02
N TYR A 145 -25.23 15.32 4.50
CA TYR A 145 -25.43 14.88 3.11
C TYR A 145 -26.84 14.33 2.88
N LYS A 146 -27.33 13.48 3.79
CA LYS A 146 -28.69 12.93 3.75
C LYS A 146 -29.72 14.05 3.82
N TRP A 147 -29.51 15.04 4.68
CA TRP A 147 -30.39 16.20 4.78
C TRP A 147 -30.38 17.06 3.50
N LEU A 148 -29.25 17.20 2.82
CA LEU A 148 -29.15 17.83 1.49
C LEU A 148 -29.62 16.93 0.33
N GLY A 149 -30.17 15.75 0.61
CA GLY A 149 -30.72 14.86 -0.42
C GLY A 149 -29.69 14.04 -1.20
N LEU A 150 -28.49 13.84 -0.63
CA LEU A 150 -27.49 12.88 -1.13
C LEU A 150 -27.59 11.55 -0.39
N THR A 151 -27.19 10.47 -1.07
CA THR A 151 -27.06 9.13 -0.48
C THR A 151 -25.66 8.93 0.10
N VAL A 152 -25.56 8.21 1.23
CA VAL A 152 -24.29 7.97 1.93
C VAL A 152 -24.18 6.49 2.27
N GLY A 153 -23.07 5.87 1.86
CA GLY A 153 -22.73 4.48 2.13
C GLY A 153 -21.50 4.36 3.03
N LEU A 154 -21.42 3.23 3.73
CA LEU A 154 -20.27 2.83 4.56
C LEU A 154 -19.77 1.49 4.04
N ASN A 155 -18.47 1.38 3.77
CA ASN A 155 -17.82 0.14 3.34
C ASN A 155 -16.88 -0.36 4.44
N LEU A 156 -17.17 -1.55 4.96
CA LEU A 156 -16.40 -2.24 5.99
C LEU A 156 -15.97 -3.63 5.50
N ASN A 157 -14.95 -4.21 6.13
CA ASN A 157 -14.47 -5.55 5.81
C ASN A 157 -15.53 -6.62 6.03
N SER A 158 -16.31 -6.48 7.11
CA SER A 158 -17.33 -7.46 7.52
C SER A 158 -18.56 -7.54 6.63
N MET A 159 -18.70 -6.63 5.65
CA MET A 159 -19.86 -6.55 4.77
C MET A 159 -19.80 -7.58 3.64
N SER A 160 -20.96 -8.08 3.25
CA SER A 160 -21.12 -8.93 2.07
C SER A 160 -20.91 -8.15 0.77
N ALA A 161 -20.67 -8.85 -0.34
CA ALA A 161 -20.50 -8.21 -1.65
C ALA A 161 -21.71 -7.35 -2.07
N ASP A 162 -22.93 -7.79 -1.75
CA ASP A 162 -24.15 -7.05 -2.06
C ASP A 162 -24.25 -5.75 -1.26
N GLU A 163 -23.98 -5.81 0.05
CA GLU A 163 -23.96 -4.62 0.91
C GLU A 163 -22.84 -3.64 0.50
N LYS A 164 -21.66 -4.14 0.11
CA LYS A 164 -20.57 -3.32 -0.42
C LYS A 164 -21.00 -2.61 -1.70
N ARG A 165 -21.68 -3.32 -2.62
CA ARG A 165 -22.19 -2.74 -3.86
C ARG A 165 -23.20 -1.62 -3.60
N ASP A 166 -24.10 -1.81 -2.64
CA ASP A 166 -25.05 -0.77 -2.21
C ASP A 166 -24.32 0.45 -1.63
N ALA A 167 -23.27 0.23 -0.84
CA ALA A 167 -22.45 1.32 -0.30
C ALA A 167 -21.71 2.12 -1.38
N TYR A 168 -21.18 1.46 -2.41
CA TYR A 168 -20.54 2.12 -3.56
C TYR A 168 -21.54 2.83 -4.48
N ASN A 169 -22.79 2.34 -4.56
CA ASN A 169 -23.85 2.96 -5.35
C ASN A 169 -24.35 4.30 -4.79
N CYS A 170 -23.97 4.65 -3.56
CA CYS A 170 -24.26 5.95 -2.96
C CYS A 170 -23.49 7.11 -3.63
N ASP A 171 -23.95 8.34 -3.40
CA ASP A 171 -23.28 9.57 -3.86
C ASP A 171 -21.95 9.77 -3.13
N VAL A 172 -21.89 9.37 -1.84
CA VAL A 172 -20.72 9.44 -0.96
C VAL A 172 -20.51 8.08 -0.31
N THR A 173 -19.27 7.57 -0.30
CA THR A 173 -18.91 6.30 0.33
C THR A 173 -17.76 6.52 1.31
N TYR A 174 -17.96 6.17 2.58
CA TYR A 174 -16.92 6.15 3.60
C TYR A 174 -16.27 4.76 3.65
N SER A 175 -14.94 4.70 3.67
CA SER A 175 -14.19 3.44 3.68
C SER A 175 -12.81 3.61 4.29
N THR A 176 -12.10 2.52 4.54
CA THR A 176 -10.65 2.55 4.79
C THR A 176 -9.87 2.43 3.48
N ASN A 177 -8.62 2.86 3.48
CA ASN A 177 -7.69 2.67 2.38
C ASN A 177 -7.50 1.19 2.01
N SER A 178 -7.33 0.33 3.01
CA SER A 178 -7.16 -1.11 2.82
C SER A 178 -8.36 -1.74 2.14
N GLU A 179 -9.58 -1.48 2.60
CA GLU A 179 -10.79 -2.05 2.03
C GLU A 179 -11.03 -1.60 0.59
N LEU A 180 -10.80 -0.32 0.29
CA LEU A 180 -10.91 0.18 -1.10
C LEU A 180 -9.92 -0.54 -2.04
N GLY A 181 -8.69 -0.75 -1.59
CA GLY A 181 -7.69 -1.43 -2.40
C GLY A 181 -7.97 -2.93 -2.55
N PHE A 182 -8.43 -3.61 -1.51
CA PHE A 182 -8.82 -5.02 -1.60
C PHE A 182 -10.09 -5.24 -2.42
N ASP A 183 -11.09 -4.37 -2.31
CA ASP A 183 -12.27 -4.41 -3.17
C ASP A 183 -11.89 -4.22 -4.65
N TYR A 184 -10.93 -3.34 -4.95
CA TYR A 184 -10.39 -3.21 -6.30
C TYR A 184 -9.69 -4.48 -6.78
N LEU A 185 -8.85 -5.11 -5.94
CA LEU A 185 -8.19 -6.37 -6.31
C LEU A 185 -9.22 -7.49 -6.54
N ARG A 186 -10.23 -7.62 -5.65
CA ARG A 186 -11.31 -8.60 -5.78
C ARG A 186 -12.15 -8.38 -7.04
N ASP A 187 -12.49 -7.13 -7.36
CA ASP A 187 -13.23 -6.77 -8.57
C ASP A 187 -12.49 -7.16 -9.86
N ASN A 188 -11.17 -7.25 -9.83
CA ASN A 188 -10.36 -7.72 -10.96
C ASN A 188 -10.16 -9.24 -10.99
N MET A 189 -10.76 -9.97 -10.04
CA MET A 189 -10.75 -11.44 -9.97
C MET A 189 -12.14 -12.05 -10.17
N VAL A 190 -13.21 -11.24 -10.28
CA VAL A 190 -14.58 -11.74 -10.48
C VAL A 190 -14.77 -12.35 -11.87
N VAL A 191 -15.70 -13.30 -11.98
CA VAL A 191 -16.04 -13.91 -13.28
C VAL A 191 -17.12 -13.10 -13.99
N TYR A 192 -18.08 -12.57 -13.22
CA TYR A 192 -19.20 -11.82 -13.77
C TYR A 192 -19.21 -10.36 -13.33
N LYS A 193 -19.69 -9.49 -14.20
CA LYS A 193 -19.70 -8.03 -13.97
C LYS A 193 -20.57 -7.64 -12.77
N ASP A 194 -21.68 -8.33 -12.55
CA ASP A 194 -22.59 -8.09 -11.42
C ASP A 194 -21.96 -8.49 -10.08
N GLN A 195 -20.92 -9.31 -10.06
CA GLN A 195 -20.18 -9.64 -8.83
C GLN A 195 -19.25 -8.51 -8.39
N MET A 196 -18.94 -7.55 -9.27
CA MET A 196 -18.17 -6.37 -8.89
C MET A 196 -18.92 -5.53 -7.86
N VAL A 197 -18.16 -4.92 -6.94
CA VAL A 197 -18.71 -4.04 -5.91
C VAL A 197 -18.43 -2.57 -6.20
N GLN A 198 -17.30 -2.24 -6.83
CA GLN A 198 -16.90 -0.86 -7.06
C GLN A 198 -17.52 -0.25 -8.32
N ARG A 199 -17.67 1.07 -8.28
CA ARG A 199 -17.92 1.92 -9.44
C ARG A 199 -16.60 2.50 -9.96
N PRO A 200 -16.58 3.08 -11.17
CA PRO A 200 -15.40 3.77 -11.68
C PRO A 200 -14.86 4.83 -10.70
N LEU A 201 -13.54 4.81 -10.46
CA LEU A 201 -12.86 5.64 -9.46
C LEU A 201 -12.87 7.13 -9.85
N ASN A 202 -13.78 7.90 -9.26
CA ASN A 202 -14.03 9.29 -9.65
C ASN A 202 -13.27 10.33 -8.79
N TYR A 203 -13.56 10.40 -7.49
CA TYR A 203 -12.91 11.36 -6.58
C TYR A 203 -12.68 10.73 -5.22
N ALA A 204 -11.45 10.81 -4.72
CA ALA A 204 -11.10 10.39 -3.37
C ALA A 204 -10.61 11.58 -2.53
N ILE A 205 -11.11 11.69 -1.30
CA ILE A 205 -10.56 12.55 -0.27
C ILE A 205 -9.97 11.65 0.82
N ILE A 206 -8.66 11.77 1.02
CA ILE A 206 -7.93 10.98 2.01
C ILE A 206 -7.74 11.83 3.28
N ASP A 207 -8.36 11.44 4.39
CA ASP A 207 -8.00 11.96 5.70
C ASP A 207 -6.68 11.34 6.16
N GLU A 208 -5.85 12.13 6.84
CA GLU A 208 -4.54 11.70 7.29
C GLU A 208 -3.68 11.17 6.12
N VAL A 209 -3.72 11.90 4.99
CA VAL A 209 -3.07 11.54 3.72
C VAL A 209 -1.60 11.20 3.85
N ASP A 210 -0.92 11.85 4.80
CA ASP A 210 0.48 11.61 5.10
C ASP A 210 0.75 10.22 5.65
N SER A 211 -0.18 9.63 6.39
CA SER A 211 0.03 8.25 6.81
C SER A 211 -0.41 7.23 5.79
N ILE A 212 -1.52 7.46 5.08
CA ILE A 212 -1.99 6.51 4.07
C ILE A 212 -1.01 6.45 2.89
N LEU A 213 -0.58 7.59 2.36
CA LEU A 213 0.23 7.65 1.13
C LEU A 213 1.75 7.60 1.37
N ILE A 214 2.22 7.66 2.61
CA ILE A 214 3.66 7.66 2.94
C ILE A 214 3.99 6.58 3.98
N ASP A 215 3.32 6.56 5.14
CA ASP A 215 3.65 5.59 6.21
C ASP A 215 3.22 4.17 5.84
N GLU A 216 2.00 4.00 5.34
CA GLU A 216 1.38 2.71 4.98
C GLU A 216 1.70 2.28 3.55
N ALA A 217 2.09 3.23 2.69
CA ALA A 217 2.50 2.99 1.30
C ALA A 217 3.86 2.27 1.15
N ARG A 218 4.40 1.73 2.25
CA ARG A 218 5.63 0.93 2.26
C ARG A 218 5.41 -0.50 1.79
N THR A 219 4.23 -1.06 2.07
CA THR A 219 3.89 -2.45 1.73
C THR A 219 2.75 -2.48 0.73
N PRO A 220 2.86 -3.23 -0.37
CA PRO A 220 1.74 -3.41 -1.30
C PRO A 220 0.60 -4.22 -0.66
N LEU A 221 -0.60 -4.05 -1.19
CA LEU A 221 -1.75 -4.91 -0.90
C LEU A 221 -1.62 -6.18 -1.72
N ILE A 222 -1.76 -7.35 -1.08
CA ILE A 222 -1.56 -8.65 -1.70
C ILE A 222 -2.75 -9.55 -1.37
N ILE A 223 -3.33 -10.19 -2.40
CA ILE A 223 -4.23 -11.33 -2.27
C ILE A 223 -3.44 -12.57 -2.63
N SER A 224 -3.33 -13.50 -1.68
CA SER A 224 -2.66 -14.78 -1.89
C SER A 224 -3.68 -15.92 -1.99
N GLY A 225 -3.45 -16.84 -2.93
CA GLY A 225 -4.18 -18.09 -3.08
C GLY A 225 -3.37 -19.30 -2.60
N GLN A 226 -4.00 -20.46 -2.53
CA GLN A 226 -3.31 -21.73 -2.29
C GLN A 226 -2.55 -22.13 -3.56
N ALA A 227 -1.26 -22.44 -3.45
CA ALA A 227 -0.47 -22.94 -4.57
C ALA A 227 -0.48 -24.47 -4.61
N GLU A 228 -0.83 -25.06 -5.76
CA GLU A 228 -0.50 -26.45 -6.06
C GLU A 228 0.96 -26.55 -6.51
N GLN A 229 1.94 -26.25 -5.64
CA GLN A 229 3.35 -26.45 -5.98
C GLN A 229 3.85 -27.80 -5.47
N ALA A 230 4.62 -28.48 -6.32
CA ALA A 230 5.23 -29.75 -5.98
C ALA A 230 6.36 -29.52 -4.97
N ASN A 231 6.11 -29.87 -3.70
CA ASN A 231 7.07 -29.96 -2.58
C ASN A 231 8.45 -30.60 -2.94
N SER A 232 8.56 -31.26 -4.09
CA SER A 232 9.78 -31.90 -4.58
C SER A 232 10.93 -30.94 -4.87
N GLU A 233 10.68 -29.71 -5.33
CA GLU A 233 11.80 -28.78 -5.67
C GLU A 233 12.51 -28.27 -4.42
N TYR A 234 11.79 -27.97 -3.34
CA TYR A 234 12.38 -27.65 -2.04
C TYR A 234 13.29 -28.77 -1.51
N ILE A 235 12.84 -30.01 -1.65
CA ILE A 235 13.62 -31.20 -1.25
C ILE A 235 14.87 -31.34 -2.13
N ARG A 236 14.75 -31.05 -3.43
CA ARG A 236 15.86 -31.13 -4.39
C ARG A 236 16.90 -30.04 -4.12
N ALA A 237 16.47 -28.81 -3.87
CA ALA A 237 17.33 -27.69 -3.51
C ALA A 237 18.05 -27.94 -2.17
N ASP A 238 17.34 -28.40 -1.14
CA ASP A 238 17.94 -28.76 0.16
C ASP A 238 19.03 -29.83 0.03
N ARG A 239 18.77 -30.90 -0.75
CA ARG A 239 19.77 -31.94 -1.01
C ARG A 239 20.99 -31.41 -1.73
N PHE A 240 20.80 -30.52 -2.71
CA PHE A 240 21.89 -29.92 -3.45
C PHE A 240 22.75 -29.03 -2.54
N VAL A 241 22.12 -28.11 -1.80
CA VAL A 241 22.82 -27.16 -0.95
C VAL A 241 23.68 -27.85 0.10
N LYS A 242 23.22 -28.96 0.68
CA LYS A 242 24.00 -29.79 1.62
C LYS A 242 25.27 -30.41 1.03
N THR A 243 25.46 -30.39 -0.29
CA THR A 243 26.70 -30.85 -0.96
C THR A 243 27.76 -29.76 -1.07
N LEU A 244 27.41 -28.50 -0.79
CA LEU A 244 28.28 -27.35 -0.96
C LEU A 244 29.18 -27.12 0.27
N THR A 245 30.36 -26.56 0.04
CA THR A 245 31.34 -26.21 1.08
C THR A 245 31.45 -24.70 1.28
N GLU A 246 31.50 -24.24 2.54
CA GLU A 246 31.66 -22.83 2.90
C GLU A 246 33.06 -22.30 2.58
N ASP A 247 33.14 -21.10 2.01
CA ASP A 247 34.36 -20.31 1.90
C ASP A 247 34.64 -19.57 3.22
N LYS A 248 35.78 -19.86 3.85
CA LYS A 248 36.21 -19.30 5.15
C LYS A 248 37.40 -18.34 5.03
N SER A 249 37.71 -17.88 3.82
CA SER A 249 38.76 -16.88 3.60
C SER A 249 38.38 -15.52 4.20
N ASP A 250 39.37 -14.83 4.78
CA ASP A 250 39.20 -13.47 5.31
C ASP A 250 39.05 -12.45 4.16
N ASP A 251 38.19 -11.44 4.34
CA ASP A 251 37.85 -10.41 3.33
C ASP A 251 39.01 -9.52 2.85
N ASP A 252 40.21 -9.68 3.41
CA ASP A 252 41.40 -8.82 3.18
C ASP A 252 42.43 -9.41 2.19
N ALA A 253 42.10 -10.47 1.46
CA ALA A 253 42.98 -11.03 0.43
C ALA A 253 42.55 -10.62 -0.99
N ASP A 254 43.42 -9.87 -1.69
CA ASP A 254 43.42 -9.71 -3.16
C ASP A 254 43.75 -11.07 -3.84
N ASP A 255 42.91 -12.09 -3.63
CA ASP A 255 43.04 -13.38 -4.32
C ASP A 255 41.76 -13.64 -5.14
N ASP A 256 41.89 -13.64 -6.46
CA ASP A 256 40.85 -13.98 -7.46
C ASP A 256 40.45 -15.49 -7.43
N GLU A 257 40.80 -16.23 -6.37
CA GLU A 257 40.53 -17.67 -6.23
C GLU A 257 39.41 -17.94 -5.22
N ASP A 258 38.30 -18.51 -5.70
CA ASP A 258 37.23 -19.01 -4.83
C ASP A 258 37.76 -20.18 -3.95
N HIS A 259 37.63 -20.09 -2.62
CA HIS A 259 38.07 -21.13 -1.69
C HIS A 259 36.91 -21.99 -1.13
N GLY A 260 35.70 -21.75 -1.61
CA GLY A 260 34.49 -22.53 -1.32
C GLY A 260 33.41 -22.33 -2.37
N ASP A 261 32.25 -22.93 -2.14
CA ASP A 261 31.07 -22.89 -3.01
C ASP A 261 30.07 -21.79 -2.65
N TYR A 262 30.07 -21.34 -1.41
CA TYR A 262 29.24 -20.22 -0.94
C TYR A 262 29.95 -19.44 0.16
N LYS A 263 29.58 -18.17 0.33
CA LYS A 263 30.12 -17.27 1.36
C LYS A 263 28.98 -16.65 2.17
N ILE A 264 29.20 -16.50 3.47
CA ILE A 264 28.25 -15.91 4.42
C ILE A 264 28.79 -14.58 4.93
N ASP A 265 28.00 -13.53 4.80
CA ASP A 265 28.22 -12.25 5.47
C ASP A 265 27.42 -12.25 6.80
N TRP A 266 28.12 -12.51 7.90
CA TRP A 266 27.53 -12.60 9.24
C TRP A 266 26.90 -11.29 9.74
N PRO A 267 27.51 -10.11 9.54
CA PRO A 267 26.88 -8.82 9.82
C PRO A 267 25.50 -8.64 9.17
N THR A 268 25.36 -8.99 7.88
CA THR A 268 24.10 -8.81 7.15
C THR A 268 23.20 -10.05 7.14
N LYS A 269 23.70 -11.20 7.62
CA LYS A 269 23.07 -12.52 7.49
C LYS A 269 22.64 -12.79 6.04
N THR A 270 23.53 -12.50 5.09
CA THR A 270 23.34 -12.85 3.68
C THR A 270 24.27 -13.99 3.28
N ILE A 271 23.82 -14.86 2.40
CA ILE A 271 24.58 -16.00 1.86
C ILE A 271 24.54 -15.92 0.34
N ASN A 272 25.69 -16.07 -0.30
CA ASN A 272 25.80 -15.98 -1.75
C ASN A 272 26.63 -17.15 -2.27
N LEU A 273 26.29 -17.67 -3.45
CA LEU A 273 27.11 -18.65 -4.16
C LEU A 273 28.36 -17.98 -4.74
N THR A 274 29.51 -18.65 -4.66
CA THR A 274 30.73 -18.28 -5.39
C THR A 274 30.66 -18.76 -6.85
N ASN A 275 31.62 -18.41 -7.70
CA ASN A 275 31.63 -18.91 -9.08
C ASN A 275 31.77 -20.44 -9.13
N GLN A 276 32.52 -21.03 -8.20
CA GLN A 276 32.58 -22.48 -8.02
C GLN A 276 31.21 -23.09 -7.66
N GLY A 277 30.48 -22.49 -6.71
CA GLY A 277 29.14 -22.95 -6.36
C GLY A 277 28.14 -22.84 -7.50
N ILE A 278 28.19 -21.74 -8.27
CA ILE A 278 27.38 -21.54 -9.47
C ILE A 278 27.67 -22.63 -10.51
N LYS A 279 28.94 -22.97 -10.73
CA LYS A 279 29.33 -24.02 -11.67
C LYS A 279 28.84 -25.40 -11.23
N LYS A 280 28.95 -25.74 -9.94
CA LYS A 280 28.40 -26.98 -9.37
C LYS A 280 26.88 -27.04 -9.49
N ALA A 281 26.19 -25.92 -9.30
CA ALA A 281 24.75 -25.85 -9.53
C ALA A 281 24.40 -26.12 -11.00
N CYS A 282 25.10 -25.49 -11.95
CA CYS A 282 24.91 -25.77 -13.38
C CYS A 282 25.10 -27.25 -13.72
N GLU A 283 26.16 -27.89 -13.19
CA GLU A 283 26.42 -29.31 -13.41
C GLU A 283 25.35 -30.23 -12.78
N HIS A 284 24.91 -29.92 -11.55
CA HIS A 284 23.91 -30.72 -10.83
C HIS A 284 22.52 -30.65 -11.47
N PHE A 285 22.11 -29.46 -11.92
CA PHE A 285 20.79 -29.22 -12.49
C PHE A 285 20.76 -29.34 -14.02
N GLY A 286 21.92 -29.53 -14.67
CA GLY A 286 22.02 -29.69 -16.13
C GLY A 286 21.82 -28.38 -16.90
N LEU A 287 22.23 -27.26 -16.31
CA LEU A 287 22.02 -25.91 -16.84
C LEU A 287 23.29 -25.37 -17.49
N LYS A 288 23.13 -24.51 -18.50
CA LYS A 288 24.28 -23.80 -19.10
C LYS A 288 24.71 -22.61 -18.23
N ASN A 289 23.73 -21.90 -17.70
CA ASN A 289 23.93 -20.78 -16.79
C ASN A 289 22.79 -20.79 -15.75
N LEU A 290 23.18 -20.71 -14.48
CA LEU A 290 22.25 -20.73 -13.36
C LEU A 290 21.32 -19.51 -13.36
N TYR A 291 21.85 -18.35 -13.78
CA TYR A 291 21.12 -17.08 -13.72
C TYR A 291 20.35 -16.74 -15.00
N ASP A 292 20.12 -17.71 -15.89
CA ASP A 292 19.21 -17.53 -17.03
C ASP A 292 17.77 -17.30 -16.54
N ILE A 293 16.96 -16.63 -17.37
CA ILE A 293 15.58 -16.22 -17.02
C ILE A 293 14.71 -17.42 -16.65
N ASP A 294 14.87 -18.53 -17.39
CA ASP A 294 14.09 -19.76 -17.22
C ASP A 294 14.36 -20.47 -15.87
N ASN A 295 15.46 -20.13 -15.19
CA ASN A 295 15.93 -20.80 -13.98
C ASN A 295 15.63 -20.01 -12.69
N GLN A 296 14.94 -18.87 -12.76
CA GLN A 296 14.74 -17.98 -11.61
C GLN A 296 14.12 -18.67 -10.39
N VAL A 297 13.08 -19.48 -10.61
CA VAL A 297 12.40 -20.25 -9.56
C VAL A 297 13.39 -21.16 -8.83
N LEU A 298 14.25 -21.84 -9.59
CA LEU A 298 15.27 -22.72 -9.02
C LEU A 298 16.33 -21.94 -8.24
N VAL A 299 16.79 -20.80 -8.77
CA VAL A 299 17.74 -19.92 -8.07
C VAL A 299 17.17 -19.48 -6.73
N HIS A 300 15.89 -19.07 -6.70
CA HIS A 300 15.19 -18.71 -5.48
C HIS A 300 15.15 -19.86 -4.47
N HIS A 301 14.78 -21.07 -4.89
CA HIS A 301 14.78 -22.24 -4.01
C HIS A 301 16.17 -22.60 -3.47
N ILE A 302 17.22 -22.46 -4.29
CA ILE A 302 18.61 -22.68 -3.86
C ILE A 302 19.02 -21.64 -2.80
N ASP A 303 18.67 -20.36 -3.00
CA ASP A 303 18.93 -19.30 -2.02
C ASP A 303 18.19 -19.55 -0.70
N GLN A 304 16.90 -19.85 -0.74
CA GLN A 304 16.16 -20.17 0.48
C GLN A 304 16.69 -21.42 1.19
N ALA A 305 17.12 -22.44 0.43
CA ALA A 305 17.74 -23.63 0.99
C ALA A 305 19.12 -23.33 1.63
N LEU A 306 19.93 -22.44 1.03
CA LEU A 306 21.19 -21.94 1.59
C LEU A 306 20.94 -21.23 2.93
N ARG A 307 19.98 -20.30 2.95
CA ARG A 307 19.60 -19.55 4.15
C ARG A 307 19.06 -20.49 5.23
N ALA A 308 18.14 -21.39 4.88
CA ALA A 308 17.58 -22.36 5.80
C ALA A 308 18.65 -23.27 6.42
N ASN A 309 19.61 -23.75 5.62
CA ASN A 309 20.65 -24.67 6.09
C ASN A 309 21.72 -23.99 6.95
N TYR A 310 22.22 -22.84 6.53
CA TYR A 310 23.44 -22.26 7.08
C TYR A 310 23.25 -20.98 7.90
N ILE A 311 22.15 -20.25 7.70
CA ILE A 311 21.83 -19.04 8.47
C ILE A 311 20.84 -19.34 9.59
N MET A 312 19.80 -20.12 9.29
CA MET A 312 18.72 -20.39 10.23
C MET A 312 19.08 -21.54 11.19
N LEU A 313 19.24 -21.21 12.47
CA LEU A 313 19.69 -22.13 13.50
C LEU A 313 18.49 -22.74 14.25
N LYS A 314 18.49 -24.07 14.32
CA LYS A 314 17.52 -24.83 15.13
C LYS A 314 17.74 -24.55 16.62
N ASP A 315 16.65 -24.47 17.35
CA ASP A 315 16.56 -24.14 18.78
C ASP A 315 16.99 -22.69 19.14
N ILE A 316 17.28 -21.85 18.14
CA ILE A 316 17.61 -20.42 18.31
C ILE A 316 16.62 -19.57 17.51
N ASP A 317 16.56 -19.75 16.19
CA ASP A 317 15.67 -18.99 15.31
C ASP A 317 14.30 -19.68 15.17
N TYR A 318 14.28 -21.02 15.23
CA TYR A 318 13.05 -21.82 15.17
C TYR A 318 13.21 -23.13 15.95
N VAL A 319 12.10 -23.76 16.31
CA VAL A 319 12.03 -25.10 16.90
C VAL A 319 11.10 -25.99 16.08
N VAL A 320 11.28 -27.31 16.16
CA VAL A 320 10.36 -28.27 15.53
C VAL A 320 9.56 -28.96 16.63
N GLN A 321 8.24 -28.76 16.64
CA GLN A 321 7.32 -29.37 17.60
C GLN A 321 6.12 -29.96 16.87
N ASN A 322 5.66 -31.15 17.29
CA ASN A 322 4.53 -31.86 16.68
C ASN A 322 4.65 -32.10 15.16
N GLY A 323 5.89 -32.11 14.63
CA GLY A 323 6.10 -32.21 13.18
C GLY A 323 5.73 -30.94 12.43
N GLU A 324 5.86 -29.77 13.05
CA GLU A 324 5.74 -28.44 12.42
C GLU A 324 6.91 -27.54 12.87
N VAL A 325 7.30 -26.61 12.01
CA VAL A 325 8.34 -25.61 12.29
C VAL A 325 7.70 -24.39 12.95
N MET A 326 8.20 -24.01 14.11
CA MET A 326 7.68 -22.91 14.92
C MET A 326 8.77 -21.87 15.17
N ILE A 327 8.48 -20.61 14.88
CA ILE A 327 9.47 -19.52 15.01
C ILE A 327 9.71 -19.21 16.48
N VAL A 328 10.97 -19.00 16.85
CA VAL A 328 11.36 -18.50 18.16
C VAL A 328 11.63 -17.01 18.07
N ASP A 329 11.01 -16.24 18.95
CA ASP A 329 11.31 -14.82 19.07
C ASP A 329 12.73 -14.64 19.63
N SER A 330 13.62 -14.01 18.85
CA SER A 330 15.03 -13.78 19.17
C SER A 330 15.25 -12.95 20.45
N PHE A 331 14.25 -12.18 20.87
CA PHE A 331 14.37 -11.32 22.06
C PHE A 331 13.83 -12.00 23.32
N THR A 332 12.77 -12.79 23.20
CA THR A 332 12.07 -13.37 24.35
C THR A 332 12.29 -14.86 24.53
N GLY A 333 12.83 -15.56 23.52
CA GLY A 333 12.98 -17.02 23.49
C GLY A 333 11.64 -17.77 23.45
N ARG A 334 10.52 -17.07 23.20
CA ARG A 334 9.18 -17.68 23.14
C ARG A 334 8.90 -18.25 21.76
N VAL A 335 8.25 -19.41 21.74
CA VAL A 335 7.73 -20.02 20.52
C VAL A 335 6.47 -19.26 20.08
N MET A 336 6.46 -18.79 18.83
CA MET A 336 5.36 -18.04 18.23
C MET A 336 4.48 -18.97 17.39
N GLU A 337 3.32 -19.36 17.91
CA GLU A 337 2.36 -20.20 17.19
C GLU A 337 1.68 -19.43 16.04
N GLY A 338 1.51 -20.10 14.90
CA GLY A 338 0.81 -19.55 13.73
C GLY A 338 1.59 -18.52 12.91
N ARG A 339 2.88 -18.29 13.21
CA ARG A 339 3.76 -17.43 12.41
C ARG A 339 4.66 -18.25 11.50
N ARG A 340 4.84 -17.76 10.27
CA ARG A 340 5.74 -18.35 9.27
C ARG A 340 6.72 -17.32 8.73
N TYR A 341 7.84 -17.81 8.22
CA TYR A 341 8.77 -17.00 7.44
C TYR A 341 8.21 -16.83 6.03
N SER A 342 8.42 -15.66 5.43
CA SER A 342 7.96 -15.35 4.06
C SER A 342 8.90 -15.95 3.00
N ASP A 343 8.52 -15.79 1.73
CA ASP A 343 9.38 -15.99 0.55
C ASP A 343 9.90 -17.42 0.36
N GLY A 344 9.19 -18.42 0.88
CA GLY A 344 9.61 -19.83 0.76
C GLY A 344 10.67 -20.26 1.78
N LEU A 345 11.15 -19.35 2.64
CA LEU A 345 12.14 -19.69 3.66
C LEU A 345 11.58 -20.69 4.68
N HIS A 346 10.30 -20.56 5.04
CA HIS A 346 9.66 -21.49 5.98
C HIS A 346 9.60 -22.91 5.38
N GLN A 347 9.24 -23.02 4.11
CA GLN A 347 9.20 -24.26 3.34
C GLN A 347 10.59 -24.87 3.18
N ALA A 348 11.62 -24.04 2.96
CA ALA A 348 13.00 -24.49 2.92
C ALA A 348 13.48 -25.03 4.28
N ILE A 349 13.06 -24.43 5.41
CA ILE A 349 13.32 -24.96 6.75
C ILE A 349 12.56 -26.28 6.99
N GLU A 350 11.30 -26.36 6.56
CA GLU A 350 10.51 -27.60 6.62
C GLU A 350 11.19 -28.72 5.81
N ALA A 351 11.72 -28.41 4.62
CA ALA A 351 12.48 -29.33 3.79
C ALA A 351 13.79 -29.77 4.46
N LYS A 352 14.55 -28.82 5.03
CA LYS A 352 15.78 -29.07 5.79
C LYS A 352 15.57 -30.07 6.93
N GLU A 353 14.50 -29.87 7.70
CA GLU A 353 14.17 -30.65 8.89
C GLU A 353 13.39 -31.93 8.59
N GLY A 354 13.04 -32.17 7.31
CA GLY A 354 12.29 -33.36 6.90
C GLY A 354 10.83 -33.36 7.39
N VAL A 355 10.28 -32.18 7.64
CA VAL A 355 8.91 -31.94 8.07
C VAL A 355 7.98 -31.90 6.84
N LYS A 356 6.67 -32.09 7.04
CA LYS A 356 5.70 -31.95 5.95
C LYS A 356 5.72 -30.50 5.46
N ILE A 357 6.24 -30.31 4.25
CA ILE A 357 6.28 -29.01 3.59
C ILE A 357 4.85 -28.57 3.31
N GLN A 358 4.51 -27.38 3.81
CA GLN A 358 3.20 -26.78 3.63
C GLN A 358 3.23 -25.96 2.34
N GLU A 359 2.16 -26.08 1.54
CA GLU A 359 2.06 -25.41 0.24
C GLU A 359 2.28 -23.90 0.37
N GLU A 360 2.97 -23.33 -0.62
CA GLU A 360 3.18 -21.90 -0.68
C GLU A 360 1.87 -21.16 -0.92
N SER A 361 1.84 -19.92 -0.46
CA SER A 361 0.78 -19.00 -0.85
C SER A 361 1.24 -18.28 -2.12
N LYS A 362 0.54 -18.50 -3.23
CA LYS A 362 0.85 -17.81 -4.49
C LYS A 362 0.20 -16.44 -4.52
N THR A 363 0.92 -15.41 -4.97
CA THR A 363 0.32 -14.07 -5.13
C THR A 363 -0.63 -14.06 -6.34
N GLN A 364 -1.93 -13.93 -6.10
CA GLN A 364 -2.95 -13.86 -7.15
C GLN A 364 -3.17 -12.44 -7.66
N ALA A 365 -3.09 -11.46 -6.78
CA ALA A 365 -3.22 -10.06 -7.12
C ALA A 365 -2.42 -9.21 -6.14
N THR A 366 -1.79 -8.15 -6.63
CA THR A 366 -1.01 -7.22 -5.79
C THR A 366 -1.18 -5.80 -6.28
N ILE A 367 -1.24 -4.76 -5.44
CA ILE A 367 -1.17 -3.36 -5.90
C ILE A 367 -0.60 -2.48 -4.80
N THR A 368 0.23 -1.48 -5.16
CA THR A 368 0.66 -0.46 -4.19
C THR A 368 -0.40 0.60 -3.96
N TYR A 369 -0.44 1.21 -2.77
CA TYR A 369 -1.34 2.34 -2.51
C TYR A 369 -1.09 3.50 -3.47
N GLN A 370 0.18 3.75 -3.82
CA GLN A 370 0.59 4.76 -4.79
C GLN A 370 -0.16 4.57 -6.10
N ASN A 371 -0.04 3.39 -6.72
CA ASN A 371 -0.66 3.12 -8.00
C ASN A 371 -2.18 2.99 -7.90
N PHE A 372 -2.71 2.48 -6.79
CA PHE A 372 -4.15 2.45 -6.57
C PHE A 372 -4.78 3.85 -6.58
N PHE A 373 -4.25 4.79 -5.78
CA PHE A 373 -4.83 6.13 -5.68
C PHE A 373 -4.57 6.99 -6.93
N ARG A 374 -3.51 6.71 -7.71
CA ARG A 374 -3.27 7.34 -9.01
C ARG A 374 -4.34 7.03 -10.06
N MET A 375 -5.11 5.96 -9.90
CA MET A 375 -6.20 5.61 -10.83
C MET A 375 -7.45 6.48 -10.67
N TYR A 376 -7.58 7.22 -9.56
CA TYR A 376 -8.71 8.14 -9.39
C TYR A 376 -8.61 9.30 -10.37
N LYS A 377 -9.73 9.66 -11.00
CA LYS A 377 -9.80 10.85 -11.86
C LYS A 377 -9.36 12.13 -11.12
N LYS A 378 -9.59 12.19 -9.82
CA LYS A 378 -9.19 13.29 -8.95
C LYS A 378 -8.87 12.76 -7.56
N LEU A 379 -7.78 13.24 -6.99
CA LEU A 379 -7.32 12.87 -5.67
C LEU A 379 -7.12 14.13 -4.82
N ALA A 380 -7.54 14.10 -3.57
CA ALA A 380 -7.34 15.17 -2.59
C ALA A 380 -7.02 14.57 -1.24
N GLY A 381 -6.35 15.35 -0.37
CA GLY A 381 -5.94 14.85 0.94
C GLY A 381 -5.92 15.94 1.98
N MET A 382 -6.11 15.59 3.24
CA MET A 382 -5.99 16.52 4.36
C MET A 382 -5.14 15.92 5.47
N THR A 383 -4.28 16.74 6.08
CA THR A 383 -3.46 16.34 7.22
C THR A 383 -2.94 17.59 7.93
N GLY A 384 -2.38 17.44 9.13
CA GLY A 384 -1.70 18.53 9.83
C GLY A 384 -0.23 18.71 9.45
N THR A 385 0.36 17.77 8.71
CA THR A 385 1.81 17.65 8.62
C THR A 385 2.30 17.12 7.26
N ALA A 386 1.87 17.69 6.14
CA ALA A 386 2.25 17.23 4.80
C ALA A 386 3.46 17.97 4.20
N LYS A 387 3.77 19.19 4.64
CA LYS A 387 4.70 20.08 3.95
C LYS A 387 6.14 19.56 3.90
N THR A 388 6.51 18.65 4.80
CA THR A 388 7.83 18.01 4.77
C THR A 388 8.03 17.12 3.55
N GLU A 389 6.96 16.45 3.09
CA GLU A 389 6.98 15.48 1.99
C GLU A 389 6.30 16.03 0.72
N GLU A 390 6.25 17.36 0.56
CA GLU A 390 5.57 17.98 -0.59
C GLU A 390 6.12 17.51 -1.93
N GLU A 391 7.44 17.31 -2.02
CA GLU A 391 8.11 16.82 -3.22
C GLU A 391 7.58 15.43 -3.61
N GLU A 392 7.46 14.52 -2.65
CA GLU A 392 6.92 13.17 -2.86
C GLU A 392 5.46 13.22 -3.32
N PHE A 393 4.62 14.06 -2.70
CA PHE A 393 3.23 14.22 -3.13
C PHE A 393 3.09 14.78 -4.54
N ARG A 394 3.95 15.73 -4.91
CA ARG A 394 3.94 16.33 -6.24
C ARG A 394 4.45 15.35 -7.29
N GLU A 395 5.56 14.65 -7.04
CA GLU A 395 6.16 13.71 -7.99
C GLU A 395 5.26 12.49 -8.24
N ILE A 396 4.68 11.90 -7.19
CA ILE A 396 3.93 10.64 -7.31
C ILE A 396 2.47 10.87 -7.69
N TYR A 397 1.80 11.84 -7.04
CA TYR A 397 0.35 12.03 -7.12
C TYR A 397 -0.07 13.31 -7.82
N ASN A 398 0.89 14.16 -8.23
CA ASN A 398 0.62 15.49 -8.81
C ASN A 398 -0.25 16.38 -7.90
N MET A 399 -0.01 16.32 -6.58
CA MET A 399 -0.73 17.10 -5.58
C MET A 399 0.18 18.15 -4.95
N GLU A 400 -0.27 19.40 -4.86
CA GLU A 400 0.45 20.43 -4.11
C GLU A 400 0.04 20.47 -2.64
N VAL A 401 0.97 20.83 -1.74
CA VAL A 401 0.66 20.98 -0.31
C VAL A 401 0.39 22.44 0.01
N ILE A 402 -0.88 22.74 0.28
CA ILE A 402 -1.37 24.08 0.61
C ILE A 402 -1.49 24.20 2.12
N THR A 403 -0.57 24.92 2.75
CA THR A 403 -0.63 25.23 4.19
C THR A 403 -1.75 26.23 4.47
N ILE A 404 -2.79 25.76 5.13
CA ILE A 404 -3.95 26.56 5.51
C ILE A 404 -3.64 27.32 6.81
N PRO A 405 -3.91 28.63 6.89
CA PRO A 405 -3.77 29.39 8.13
C PRO A 405 -4.62 28.79 9.26
N THR A 406 -4.15 28.91 10.51
CA THR A 406 -4.96 28.51 11.67
C THR A 406 -6.08 29.53 11.93
N ASN A 407 -7.24 29.09 12.41
CA ASN A 407 -8.35 29.98 12.75
C ASN A 407 -7.96 30.96 13.87
N ARG A 408 -7.16 30.48 14.83
CA ARG A 408 -6.60 31.27 15.92
C ARG A 408 -5.09 31.09 16.00
N PRO A 409 -4.31 32.10 16.44
CA PRO A 409 -2.88 31.97 16.62
C PRO A 409 -2.52 30.89 17.64
N ILE A 410 -1.47 30.11 17.37
CA ILE A 410 -1.00 29.03 18.26
C ILE A 410 -0.36 29.66 19.50
N ALA A 411 -0.90 29.35 20.69
CA ALA A 411 -0.38 29.80 21.99
C ALA A 411 0.51 28.75 22.70
N ARG A 412 0.69 27.58 22.08
CA ARG A 412 1.50 26.47 22.59
C ARG A 412 2.97 26.85 22.73
N LYS A 413 3.61 26.40 23.80
CA LYS A 413 5.05 26.56 24.04
C LYS A 413 5.77 25.24 23.76
N ASP A 414 6.50 25.19 22.65
CA ASP A 414 7.36 24.06 22.31
C ASP A 414 8.74 24.27 22.94
N LEU A 415 9.03 23.48 23.98
CA LEU A 415 10.29 23.57 24.72
C LEU A 415 11.41 22.79 24.01
N PRO A 416 12.68 23.18 24.18
CA PRO A 416 13.81 22.44 23.63
C PRO A 416 13.89 21.01 24.15
N ASP A 417 14.56 20.17 23.37
CA ASP A 417 14.77 18.76 23.70
C ASP A 417 15.79 18.60 24.83
N ILE A 418 15.57 17.58 25.65
CA ILE A 418 16.46 17.23 26.75
C ILE A 418 17.14 15.92 26.43
N LEU A 419 18.48 15.88 26.47
CA LEU A 419 19.27 14.68 26.22
C LEU A 419 19.83 14.11 27.53
N TYR A 420 19.64 12.81 27.72
CA TYR A 420 20.12 12.01 28.84
C TYR A 420 21.16 10.97 28.39
N PRO A 421 22.08 10.54 29.28
CA PRO A 421 23.06 9.50 28.97
C PRO A 421 22.42 8.12 28.76
N THR A 422 21.46 7.74 29.60
CA THR A 422 20.88 6.40 29.65
C THR A 422 19.36 6.42 29.52
N LEU A 423 18.76 5.29 29.12
CA LEU A 423 17.31 5.12 29.12
C LEU A 423 16.71 5.27 30.52
N ASP A 424 17.36 4.75 31.56
CA ASP A 424 16.86 4.83 32.94
C ASP A 424 16.75 6.28 33.41
N SER A 425 17.83 7.07 33.28
CA SER A 425 17.84 8.49 33.67
C SER A 425 16.79 9.31 32.89
N LYS A 426 16.59 9.00 31.60
CA LYS A 426 15.53 9.59 30.78
C LYS A 426 14.13 9.30 31.35
N PHE A 427 13.81 8.02 31.59
CA PHE A 427 12.46 7.63 32.06
C PHE A 427 12.19 8.12 33.48
N GLU A 428 13.18 8.11 34.37
CA GLU A 428 13.06 8.71 35.71
C GLU A 428 12.74 10.20 35.64
N ALA A 429 13.40 10.95 34.75
CA ALA A 429 13.11 12.36 34.53
C ALA A 429 11.71 12.61 33.95
N VAL A 430 11.26 11.76 33.02
CA VAL A 430 9.89 11.80 32.49
C VAL A 430 8.86 11.58 33.61
N VAL A 431 9.07 10.57 34.47
CA VAL A 431 8.18 10.29 35.61
C VAL A 431 8.15 11.47 36.58
N LYS A 432 9.30 12.10 36.85
CA LYS A 432 9.39 13.29 37.69
C LYS A 432 8.59 14.47 37.12
N GLU A 433 8.72 14.76 35.83
CA GLU A 433 7.95 15.81 35.15
C GLU A 433 6.44 15.53 35.20
N ILE A 434 6.04 14.28 34.94
CA ILE A 434 4.61 13.87 35.04
C ILE A 434 4.11 14.08 36.45
N LYS A 435 4.87 13.68 37.48
CA LYS A 435 4.50 13.85 38.89
C LYS A 435 4.30 15.32 39.27
N GLU A 436 5.19 16.20 38.83
CA GLU A 436 5.09 17.64 39.11
C GLU A 436 3.87 18.29 38.44
N ARG A 437 3.54 17.89 37.21
CA ARG A 437 2.35 18.40 36.49
C ARG A 437 1.06 17.83 37.03
N HIS A 438 1.04 16.52 37.30
CA HIS A 438 -0.10 15.84 37.91
C HIS A 438 -0.44 16.43 39.29
N ALA A 439 0.57 16.73 40.12
CA ALA A 439 0.36 17.39 41.42
C ALA A 439 -0.27 18.79 41.29
N LYS A 440 -0.02 19.51 40.20
CA LYS A 440 -0.68 20.80 39.88
C LYS A 440 -2.08 20.60 39.26
N GLY A 441 -2.44 19.37 38.89
CA GLY A 441 -3.67 19.01 38.19
C GLY A 441 -3.64 19.24 36.68
N GLN A 442 -2.47 19.53 36.10
CA GLN A 442 -2.35 19.73 34.66
C GLN A 442 -2.43 18.37 33.93
N PRO A 443 -3.28 18.22 32.88
CA PRO A 443 -3.32 16.99 32.10
C PRO A 443 -2.04 16.75 31.31
N VAL A 444 -1.63 15.49 31.23
CA VAL A 444 -0.42 15.06 30.54
C VAL A 444 -0.72 13.94 29.54
N LEU A 445 -0.29 14.14 28.30
CA LEU A 445 -0.25 13.11 27.26
C LEU A 445 1.21 12.74 27.00
N VAL A 446 1.55 11.46 27.16
CA VAL A 446 2.89 10.95 26.91
C VAL A 446 2.87 10.11 25.63
N GLY A 447 3.69 10.47 24.65
CA GLY A 447 3.86 9.73 23.41
C GLY A 447 5.09 8.83 23.45
N THR A 448 4.91 7.55 23.19
CA THR A 448 5.99 6.55 23.05
C THR A 448 5.99 5.93 21.65
N VAL A 449 7.14 5.48 21.16
CA VAL A 449 7.26 4.79 19.87
C VAL A 449 6.83 3.32 20.01
N ALA A 450 7.33 2.64 21.03
CA ALA A 450 7.12 1.20 21.23
C ALA A 450 6.14 0.88 22.37
N ILE A 451 5.48 -0.28 22.27
CA ILE A 451 4.62 -0.83 23.33
C ILE A 451 5.44 -1.12 24.58
N GLU A 452 6.64 -1.69 24.43
CA GLU A 452 7.53 -1.97 25.57
C GLU A 452 7.84 -0.71 26.38
N SER A 453 8.16 0.40 25.71
CA SER A 453 8.41 1.70 26.36
C SER A 453 7.17 2.23 27.10
N SER A 454 5.97 2.00 26.54
CA SER A 454 4.71 2.37 27.20
C SER A 454 4.45 1.54 28.46
N GLU A 455 4.71 0.23 28.43
CA GLU A 455 4.55 -0.68 29.57
C GLU A 455 5.59 -0.41 30.66
N ARG A 456 6.84 -0.12 30.26
CA ARG A 456 7.90 0.28 31.19
C ARG A 456 7.51 1.55 31.93
N LEU A 457 7.08 2.59 31.22
CA LEU A 457 6.65 3.84 31.82
C LEU A 457 5.42 3.64 32.72
N SER A 458 4.45 2.84 32.28
CA SER A 458 3.26 2.48 33.06
C SER A 458 3.62 1.88 34.42
N LYS A 459 4.52 0.88 34.45
CA LYS A 459 5.02 0.28 35.70
C LYS A 459 5.69 1.31 36.63
N MET A 460 6.46 2.24 36.08
CA MET A 460 7.11 3.29 36.87
C MET A 460 6.09 4.30 37.44
N LEU A 461 5.02 4.62 36.70
CA LEU A 461 3.93 5.47 37.18
C LEU A 461 3.09 4.79 38.26
N ASP A 462 2.85 3.48 38.14
CA ASP A 462 2.19 2.68 39.18
C ASP A 462 3.00 2.70 40.49
N GLN A 463 4.32 2.50 40.40
CA GLN A 463 5.23 2.62 41.56
C GLN A 463 5.22 4.03 42.17
N ALA A 464 5.02 5.06 41.35
CA ALA A 464 4.89 6.45 41.80
C ALA A 464 3.48 6.80 42.32
N GLY A 465 2.50 5.89 42.23
CA GLY A 465 1.12 6.10 42.67
C GLY A 465 0.32 7.08 41.81
N ILE A 466 0.62 7.18 40.51
CA ILE A 466 -0.02 8.11 39.58
C ILE A 466 -1.05 7.34 38.71
N PRO A 467 -2.36 7.62 38.86
CA PRO A 467 -3.38 7.04 37.99
C PRO A 467 -3.15 7.45 36.55
N HIS A 468 -3.11 6.47 35.65
CA HIS A 468 -2.89 6.72 34.23
C HIS A 468 -3.63 5.70 33.36
N ALA A 469 -3.83 6.07 32.09
CA ALA A 469 -4.39 5.18 31.07
C ALA A 469 -3.35 4.91 29.98
N VAL A 470 -3.33 3.70 29.44
CA VAL A 470 -2.38 3.28 28.39
C VAL A 470 -3.14 2.88 27.13
N LEU A 471 -2.67 3.35 25.98
CA LEU A 471 -3.30 3.14 24.68
C LEU A 471 -2.31 2.47 23.73
N ASN A 472 -2.68 1.28 23.25
CA ASN A 472 -1.81 0.38 22.51
C ASN A 472 -2.30 0.05 21.09
N ALA A 473 -3.23 0.83 20.54
CA ALA A 473 -3.84 0.64 19.21
C ALA A 473 -4.53 -0.72 19.00
N LYS A 474 -5.11 -1.32 20.07
CA LYS A 474 -5.82 -2.62 20.00
C LYS A 474 -7.33 -2.47 19.86
N ASN A 475 -7.91 -1.44 20.46
CA ASN A 475 -9.36 -1.21 20.40
C ASN A 475 -9.65 0.28 20.23
N HIS A 476 -9.82 0.69 18.97
CA HIS A 476 -9.96 2.09 18.61
C HIS A 476 -11.14 2.80 19.29
N ALA A 477 -12.27 2.12 19.51
CA ALA A 477 -13.44 2.71 20.15
C ALA A 477 -13.18 3.04 21.63
N LYS A 478 -12.63 2.08 22.40
CA LYS A 478 -12.25 2.32 23.80
C LYS A 478 -11.14 3.36 23.93
N GLU A 479 -10.18 3.34 23.01
CA GLU A 479 -9.08 4.31 23.01
C GLU A 479 -9.57 5.72 22.71
N ALA A 480 -10.54 5.88 21.79
CA ALA A 480 -11.16 7.17 21.52
C ALA A 480 -11.86 7.72 22.78
N GLU A 481 -12.56 6.89 23.55
CA GLU A 481 -13.19 7.28 24.82
C GLU A 481 -12.17 7.78 25.85
N ILE A 482 -11.05 7.07 25.99
CA ILE A 482 -9.96 7.47 26.89
C ILE A 482 -9.35 8.81 26.43
N ILE A 483 -9.08 8.96 25.14
CA ILE A 483 -8.46 10.16 24.56
C ILE A 483 -9.36 11.39 24.70
N MET A 484 -10.67 11.26 24.51
CA MET A 484 -11.62 12.37 24.73
C MET A 484 -11.53 12.91 26.17
N ASN A 485 -11.18 12.05 27.12
CA ASN A 485 -11.01 12.40 28.53
C ASN A 485 -9.57 12.78 28.92
N ALA A 486 -8.59 12.67 28.01
CA ALA A 486 -7.19 12.99 28.28
C ALA A 486 -6.95 14.48 28.58
N GLY A 487 -7.88 15.37 28.20
CA GLY A 487 -7.81 16.80 28.46
C GLY A 487 -8.39 17.24 29.81
N GLN A 488 -8.86 16.30 30.65
CA GLN A 488 -9.46 16.60 31.95
C GLN A 488 -8.41 16.85 33.03
N ARG A 489 -8.76 17.63 34.06
CA ARG A 489 -7.84 17.98 35.16
C ARG A 489 -7.30 16.72 35.83
N GLY A 490 -5.97 16.61 35.93
CA GLY A 490 -5.28 15.45 36.52
C GLY A 490 -5.20 14.21 35.64
N ALA A 491 -5.70 14.23 34.40
CA ALA A 491 -5.59 13.08 33.51
C ALA A 491 -4.13 12.84 33.07
N VAL A 492 -3.69 11.58 33.15
CA VAL A 492 -2.39 11.13 32.61
C VAL A 492 -2.68 10.01 31.61
N THR A 493 -2.29 10.21 30.36
CA THR A 493 -2.53 9.26 29.27
C THR A 493 -1.20 8.94 28.58
N ILE A 494 -0.87 7.66 28.45
CA ILE A 494 0.24 7.15 27.66
C ILE A 494 -0.34 6.64 26.34
N ALA A 495 0.19 7.13 25.22
CA ALA A 495 -0.22 6.73 23.88
C ALA A 495 0.99 6.25 23.09
N THR A 496 0.88 5.07 22.49
CA THR A 496 1.80 4.67 21.43
C THR A 496 1.49 5.45 20.15
N ASN A 497 2.47 5.49 19.23
CA ASN A 497 2.47 6.32 18.02
C ASN A 497 1.12 6.41 17.25
N MET A 498 0.40 5.30 17.06
CA MET A 498 -0.86 5.27 16.31
C MET A 498 -2.12 5.45 17.18
N ALA A 499 -2.00 5.40 18.49
CA ALA A 499 -3.15 5.34 19.38
C ALA A 499 -3.85 6.70 19.52
N GLY A 500 -5.18 6.70 19.51
CA GLY A 500 -5.97 7.92 19.68
C GLY A 500 -5.97 8.89 18.49
N ARG A 501 -5.50 8.46 17.31
CA ARG A 501 -5.58 9.25 16.08
C ARG A 501 -7.03 9.54 15.66
N GLY A 502 -7.24 10.68 15.01
CA GLY A 502 -8.56 11.14 14.59
C GLY A 502 -9.51 11.56 15.72
N THR A 503 -9.07 11.53 16.99
CA THR A 503 -9.89 11.94 18.15
C THR A 503 -9.43 13.27 18.74
N ASP A 504 -10.39 14.16 19.02
CA ASP A 504 -10.13 15.49 19.56
C ASP A 504 -9.92 15.46 21.10
N ILE A 505 -8.91 16.17 21.62
CA ILE A 505 -8.67 16.30 23.06
C ILE A 505 -9.13 17.70 23.48
N LYS A 506 -10.32 17.77 24.09
CA LYS A 506 -10.89 19.02 24.60
C LYS A 506 -10.40 19.29 26.02
N LEU A 507 -9.96 20.52 26.29
CA LEU A 507 -9.54 20.91 27.63
C LEU A 507 -10.75 21.01 28.56
N GLY A 508 -10.68 20.32 29.70
CA GLY A 508 -11.70 20.38 30.74
C GLY A 508 -11.77 21.74 31.46
N PRO A 509 -12.81 21.96 32.28
CA PRO A 509 -12.95 23.18 33.07
C PRO A 509 -11.73 23.44 33.97
N GLY A 510 -11.20 24.66 33.95
CA GLY A 510 -10.05 25.06 34.79
C GLY A 510 -8.68 24.62 34.26
N VAL A 511 -8.60 23.89 33.15
CA VAL A 511 -7.33 23.37 32.60
C VAL A 511 -6.55 24.44 31.84
N LYS A 512 -7.23 25.41 31.23
CA LYS A 512 -6.57 26.51 30.50
C LYS A 512 -5.70 27.35 31.42
N GLU A 513 -6.18 27.62 32.62
CA GLU A 513 -5.50 28.35 33.69
C GLU A 513 -4.29 27.58 34.24
N LEU A 514 -4.32 26.24 34.17
CA LEU A 514 -3.20 25.36 34.55
C LEU A 514 -2.11 25.26 33.47
N GLY A 515 -2.26 26.00 32.36
CA GLY A 515 -1.31 26.01 31.24
C GLY A 515 -1.67 25.04 30.11
N GLY A 516 -2.89 24.48 30.11
CA GLY A 516 -3.39 23.59 29.06
C GLY A 516 -2.80 22.18 29.08
N LEU A 517 -2.96 21.44 27.98
CA LEU A 517 -2.43 20.08 27.85
C LEU A 517 -0.91 20.10 27.74
N ALA A 518 -0.23 19.32 28.58
CA ALA A 518 1.19 19.05 28.45
C ALA A 518 1.41 17.78 27.62
N VAL A 519 2.21 17.87 26.57
CA VAL A 519 2.59 16.72 25.74
C VAL A 519 4.07 16.42 25.94
N ILE A 520 4.37 15.17 26.28
CA ILE A 520 5.73 14.68 26.51
C ILE A 520 6.04 13.60 25.48
N GLY A 521 7.07 13.81 24.65
CA GLY A 521 7.62 12.74 23.82
C GLY A 521 8.76 12.03 24.57
N THR A 522 8.69 10.71 24.68
CA THR A 522 9.75 9.92 25.36
C THR A 522 10.95 9.60 24.46
N GLU A 523 10.83 9.92 23.18
CA GLU A 523 11.87 9.83 22.17
C GLU A 523 11.45 10.60 20.90
N ARG A 524 12.37 10.72 19.94
CA ARG A 524 12.12 11.29 18.61
C ARG A 524 11.80 10.16 17.63
N HIS A 525 10.75 10.33 16.84
CA HIS A 525 10.42 9.37 15.78
C HIS A 525 11.42 9.48 14.61
N GLU A 526 11.39 8.49 13.72
CA GLU A 526 12.16 8.54 12.47
C GLU A 526 11.80 9.74 11.59
N SER A 527 10.53 10.16 11.63
CA SER A 527 10.02 11.33 10.90
C SER A 527 9.60 12.46 11.85
N ARG A 528 10.01 13.68 11.49
CA ARG A 528 9.62 14.94 12.15
C ARG A 528 8.11 15.17 12.08
N ARG A 529 7.46 14.62 11.05
CA ARG A 529 6.02 14.66 10.85
C ARG A 529 5.26 14.09 12.04
N ILE A 530 5.64 12.88 12.44
CA ILE A 530 5.02 12.13 13.53
C ILE A 530 5.21 12.89 14.85
N ASP A 531 6.41 13.41 15.10
CA ASP A 531 6.66 14.24 16.27
C ASP A 531 5.78 15.51 16.28
N ASN A 532 5.58 16.14 15.13
CA ASN A 532 4.73 17.31 14.99
C ASN A 532 3.25 16.98 15.20
N GLN A 533 2.80 15.80 14.78
CA GLN A 533 1.45 15.31 15.09
C GLN A 533 1.26 15.13 16.60
N LEU A 534 2.27 14.57 17.30
CA LEU A 534 2.25 14.46 18.76
C LEU A 534 2.18 15.85 19.41
N ARG A 535 3.01 16.80 18.99
CA ARG A 535 2.92 18.20 19.47
C ARG A 535 1.54 18.82 19.20
N GLY A 536 0.97 18.56 18.02
CA GLY A 536 -0.35 19.01 17.58
C GLY A 536 -1.54 18.48 18.41
N ARG A 537 -1.29 17.55 19.33
CA ARG A 537 -2.28 17.14 20.34
C ARG A 537 -2.57 18.26 21.36
N SER A 538 -1.64 19.19 21.55
CA SER A 538 -1.79 20.35 22.43
C SER A 538 -1.90 21.67 21.66
N GLY A 539 -2.50 22.67 22.30
CA GLY A 539 -2.61 24.05 21.79
C GLY A 539 -3.60 24.26 20.65
N ARG A 540 -4.69 23.48 20.62
CA ARG A 540 -5.71 23.50 19.56
C ARG A 540 -6.55 24.78 19.64
N GLN A 541 -6.93 25.36 18.49
CA GLN A 541 -7.74 26.59 18.43
C GLN A 541 -7.22 27.74 19.31
N GLY A 542 -5.90 27.86 19.44
CA GLY A 542 -5.23 28.89 20.25
C GLY A 542 -5.24 28.64 21.75
N ASP A 543 -5.62 27.45 22.20
CA ASP A 543 -5.51 27.06 23.60
C ASP A 543 -4.04 27.08 24.08
N PRO A 544 -3.79 27.34 25.38
CA PRO A 544 -2.46 27.20 25.94
C PRO A 544 -2.04 25.73 25.94
N GLY A 545 -0.73 25.50 25.99
CA GLY A 545 -0.19 24.15 25.99
C GLY A 545 1.32 24.16 26.06
N VAL A 546 1.90 23.01 26.41
CA VAL A 546 3.34 22.82 26.46
C VAL A 546 3.70 21.51 25.77
N THR A 547 4.78 21.50 24.99
CA THR A 547 5.35 20.27 24.46
C THR A 547 6.83 20.19 24.79
N ARG A 548 7.34 18.98 25.07
CA ARG A 548 8.76 18.73 25.32
C ARG A 548 9.11 17.30 24.94
N PHE A 549 10.31 17.09 24.40
CA PHE A 549 10.84 15.77 24.09
C PHE A 549 12.03 15.44 24.99
N TYR A 550 12.06 14.19 25.45
CA TYR A 550 13.12 13.60 26.26
C TYR A 550 13.82 12.55 25.39
N LEU A 551 15.15 12.60 25.34
CA LEU A 551 15.98 11.75 24.49
C LEU A 551 17.06 11.10 25.31
N SER A 552 17.50 9.91 24.89
CA SER A 552 18.66 9.21 25.41
C SER A 552 19.65 8.94 24.29
N LEU A 553 20.93 8.89 24.63
CA LEU A 553 21.98 8.44 23.72
C LEU A 553 21.82 6.96 23.33
N GLU A 554 21.06 6.20 24.11
CA GLU A 554 20.69 4.80 23.86
C GLU A 554 19.39 4.63 23.03
N ASP A 555 18.72 5.72 22.65
CA ASP A 555 17.52 5.64 21.80
C ASP A 555 17.87 5.11 20.39
N ASP A 556 16.94 4.44 19.73
CA ASP A 556 17.17 3.81 18.42
C ASP A 556 17.63 4.80 17.34
N LEU A 557 17.02 6.00 17.32
CA LEU A 557 17.43 7.07 16.41
C LEU A 557 18.88 7.50 16.67
N MET A 558 19.31 7.53 17.94
CA MET A 558 20.67 7.90 18.30
C MET A 558 21.65 6.76 18.01
N LYS A 559 21.29 5.50 18.23
CA LYS A 559 22.13 4.34 17.87
C LYS A 559 22.40 4.24 16.37
N ARG A 560 21.38 4.51 15.53
CA ARG A 560 21.50 4.41 14.07
C ARG A 560 22.40 5.49 13.45
N PHE A 561 22.53 6.66 14.08
CA PHE A 561 23.28 7.82 13.53
C PHE A 561 24.47 8.27 14.37
N GLY A 562 24.50 7.86 15.63
CA GLY A 562 25.60 8.04 16.54
C GLY A 562 26.59 6.91 16.38
N GLY A 563 27.36 6.92 15.29
CA GLY A 563 28.57 6.10 15.17
C GLY A 563 29.59 6.43 16.28
N ASP A 564 30.85 6.04 16.10
CA ASP A 564 31.91 6.16 17.12
C ASP A 564 32.09 7.56 17.73
N ARG A 565 31.70 8.61 16.99
CA ARG A 565 31.73 10.01 17.47
C ARG A 565 30.77 10.32 18.61
N VAL A 566 29.60 9.69 18.66
CA VAL A 566 28.64 9.90 19.76
C VAL A 566 29.07 9.09 20.99
N LYS A 567 29.64 7.90 20.78
CA LYS A 567 30.35 7.12 21.82
C LYS A 567 31.52 7.90 22.43
N LEU A 568 32.38 8.52 21.62
CA LEU A 568 33.48 9.36 22.10
C LEU A 568 33.01 10.60 22.86
N PHE A 569 31.81 11.12 22.55
CA PHE A 569 31.19 12.22 23.28
C PHE A 569 30.56 11.74 24.60
N LEU A 570 29.94 10.57 24.61
CA LEU A 570 29.46 9.84 25.79
C LEU A 570 30.60 9.60 26.79
N ASP A 571 31.68 8.97 26.34
CA ASP A 571 32.83 8.60 27.19
C ASP A 571 33.46 9.83 27.87
N ARG A 572 33.45 10.98 27.18
CA ARG A 572 34.00 12.23 27.70
C ARG A 572 33.05 12.96 28.68
N ILE A 573 31.76 12.65 28.64
CA ILE A 573 30.73 13.24 29.53
C ILE A 573 30.45 12.33 30.74
N SER A 574 30.43 11.00 30.55
CA SER A 574 30.24 10.02 31.63
C SER A 574 31.34 10.09 32.69
N ASP A 575 32.54 10.57 32.33
CA ASP A 575 33.62 10.85 33.28
C ASP A 575 33.30 12.00 34.27
N ASN A 576 32.19 12.74 34.09
CA ASN A 576 31.79 13.83 34.98
C ASN A 576 30.27 13.89 35.24
N ASP A 577 29.81 13.12 36.24
CA ASP A 577 28.44 13.00 36.78
C ASP A 577 27.37 12.42 35.82
N ASP A 578 26.79 11.28 36.23
CA ASP A 578 25.69 10.57 35.56
C ASP A 578 24.39 11.41 35.42
N ASP A 579 24.30 12.54 36.13
CA ASP A 579 23.14 13.45 36.19
C ASP A 579 23.23 14.68 35.26
N LYS A 580 24.27 14.81 34.42
CA LYS A 580 24.39 15.99 33.53
C LYS A 580 23.39 15.94 32.37
N VAL A 581 22.28 16.63 32.59
CA VAL A 581 21.27 16.95 31.58
C VAL A 581 21.80 18.00 30.60
N ILE A 582 21.76 17.70 29.30
CA ILE A 582 22.14 18.67 28.27
C ILE A 582 20.88 19.26 27.62
N GLU A 583 20.56 20.51 27.97
CA GLU A 583 19.58 21.32 27.26
C GLU A 583 20.31 22.21 26.24
N SER A 584 20.30 21.82 24.96
CA SER A 584 20.95 22.63 23.91
C SER A 584 20.20 22.61 22.60
N ARG A 585 19.94 23.81 22.05
CA ARG A 585 19.41 23.99 20.69
C ARG A 585 20.32 23.38 19.61
N MET A 586 21.61 23.17 19.90
CA MET A 586 22.54 22.51 18.98
C MET A 586 22.21 21.03 18.82
N ILE A 587 21.84 20.35 19.91
CA ILE A 587 21.47 18.93 19.90
C ILE A 587 20.16 18.74 19.13
N THR A 588 19.15 19.56 19.41
CA THR A 588 17.87 19.53 18.65
C THR A 588 18.11 19.61 17.14
N LYS A 589 19.00 20.51 16.68
CA LYS A 589 19.35 20.63 15.26
C LYS A 589 20.09 19.40 14.70
N GLN A 590 20.94 18.76 15.48
CA GLN A 590 21.64 17.55 15.07
C GLN A 590 20.66 16.37 14.93
N VAL A 591 19.74 16.22 15.89
CA VAL A 591 18.69 15.20 15.83
C VAL A 591 17.75 15.44 14.64
N GLU A 592 17.32 16.69 14.41
CA GLU A 592 16.54 17.04 13.20
C GLU A 592 17.29 16.71 11.90
N SER A 593 18.62 16.86 11.88
CA SER A 593 19.44 16.52 10.72
C SER A 593 19.54 15.01 10.51
N ALA A 594 19.56 14.21 11.60
CA ALA A 594 19.49 12.76 11.52
C ALA A 594 18.12 12.32 11.00
N GLN A 595 17.01 12.87 11.53
CA GLN A 595 15.66 12.58 11.04
C GLN A 595 15.51 12.90 9.54
N LYS A 596 16.04 14.03 9.05
CA LYS A 596 16.03 14.36 7.62
C LYS A 596 16.73 13.32 6.74
N ARG A 597 17.81 12.71 7.24
CA ARG A 597 18.50 11.62 6.50
C ARG A 597 17.66 10.35 6.49
N VAL A 598 17.01 10.01 7.60
CA VAL A 598 16.07 8.87 7.66
C VAL A 598 14.90 9.07 6.72
N GLU A 599 14.30 10.27 6.73
CA GLU A 599 13.21 10.65 5.82
C GLU A 599 13.64 10.50 4.36
N GLY A 600 14.85 10.99 3.99
CA GLY A 600 15.42 10.83 2.66
C GLY A 600 15.64 9.36 2.25
N ASN A 601 16.27 8.54 3.11
CA ASN A 601 16.48 7.13 2.83
C ASN A 601 15.14 6.35 2.68
N ASN A 602 14.16 6.69 3.51
CA ASN A 602 12.83 6.10 3.43
C ASN A 602 12.10 6.53 2.14
N TYR A 603 12.26 7.79 1.73
CA TYR A 603 11.75 8.29 0.45
C TYR A 603 12.36 7.54 -0.73
N ASP A 604 13.69 7.38 -0.76
CA ASP A 604 14.39 6.66 -1.83
C ASP A 604 13.92 5.20 -1.92
N THR A 605 13.71 4.54 -0.77
CA THR A 605 13.19 3.17 -0.70
C THR A 605 11.77 3.06 -1.29
N ARG A 606 10.89 4.01 -0.94
CA ARG A 606 9.52 4.06 -1.49
C ARG A 606 9.53 4.37 -2.99
N LYS A 607 10.38 5.29 -3.42
CA LYS A 607 10.56 5.66 -4.83
C LYS A 607 11.02 4.45 -5.64
N GLN A 608 11.98 3.69 -5.13
CA GLN A 608 12.42 2.44 -5.76
C GLN A 608 11.30 1.39 -5.82
N THR A 609 10.55 1.21 -4.73
CA THR A 609 9.40 0.28 -4.71
C THR A 609 8.34 0.67 -5.75
N LEU A 610 8.04 1.96 -5.87
CA LEU A 610 7.12 2.49 -6.89
C LEU A 610 7.63 2.25 -8.31
N GLN A 611 8.93 2.43 -8.56
CA GLN A 611 9.51 2.21 -9.89
C GLN A 611 9.37 0.76 -10.37
N TYR A 612 9.56 -0.22 -9.47
CA TYR A 612 9.30 -1.62 -9.78
C TYR A 612 7.80 -1.88 -10.03
N ASP A 613 6.93 -1.34 -9.18
CA ASP A 613 5.48 -1.50 -9.33
C ASP A 613 4.93 -0.77 -10.57
N ASP A 614 5.57 0.29 -11.07
CA ASP A 614 5.17 0.98 -12.31
C ASP A 614 5.29 0.09 -13.56
N VAL A 615 6.25 -0.85 -13.57
CA VAL A 615 6.37 -1.87 -14.61
C VAL A 615 5.16 -2.80 -14.55
N MET A 616 4.88 -3.33 -13.35
CA MET A 616 3.71 -4.18 -13.10
C MET A 616 2.39 -3.45 -13.35
N ARG A 617 2.30 -2.16 -13.04
CA ARG A 617 1.12 -1.33 -13.30
C ARG A 617 0.81 -1.28 -14.80
N THR A 618 1.80 -1.02 -15.64
CA THR A 618 1.59 -0.94 -17.09
C THR A 618 1.07 -2.26 -17.65
N GLN A 619 1.65 -3.38 -17.22
CA GLN A 619 1.20 -4.72 -17.60
C GLN A 619 -0.21 -5.01 -17.11
N ARG A 620 -0.50 -4.64 -15.86
CA ARG A 620 -1.83 -4.79 -15.24
C ARG A 620 -2.90 -3.96 -15.93
N GLU A 621 -2.61 -2.70 -16.29
CA GLU A 621 -3.56 -1.83 -17.00
C GLU A 621 -4.01 -2.47 -18.32
N ILE A 622 -3.09 -3.13 -19.03
CA ILE A 622 -3.40 -3.89 -20.26
C ILE A 622 -4.26 -5.11 -19.92
N ILE A 623 -3.79 -6.00 -19.03
CA ILE A 623 -4.49 -7.26 -18.72
C ILE A 623 -5.87 -7.01 -18.11
N TYR A 624 -5.99 -6.11 -17.15
CA TYR A 624 -7.28 -5.78 -16.53
C TYR A 624 -8.21 -5.06 -17.52
N GLY A 625 -7.64 -4.24 -18.42
CA GLY A 625 -8.39 -3.60 -19.51
C GLY A 625 -8.99 -4.63 -20.47
N GLU A 626 -8.18 -5.58 -20.95
CA GLU A 626 -8.63 -6.66 -21.84
C GLU A 626 -9.61 -7.61 -21.13
N ARG A 627 -9.32 -7.99 -19.89
CA ARG A 627 -10.22 -8.80 -19.05
C ARG A 627 -11.59 -8.14 -18.88
N MET A 628 -11.62 -6.83 -18.63
CA MET A 628 -12.88 -6.08 -18.50
C MET A 628 -13.67 -6.02 -19.82
N GLN A 629 -12.99 -5.96 -20.97
CA GLN A 629 -13.63 -6.04 -22.28
C GLN A 629 -14.30 -7.41 -22.48
N VAL A 630 -13.63 -8.50 -22.09
CA VAL A 630 -14.19 -9.87 -22.16
C VAL A 630 -15.42 -10.01 -21.26
N ILE A 631 -15.35 -9.52 -20.02
CA ILE A 631 -16.45 -9.59 -19.04
C ILE A 631 -17.65 -8.77 -19.51
N SER A 632 -17.40 -7.57 -20.05
CA SER A 632 -18.43 -6.62 -20.47
C SER A 632 -19.06 -6.93 -21.84
N GLU A 633 -18.55 -7.91 -22.59
CA GLU A 633 -19.13 -8.30 -23.87
C GLU A 633 -20.49 -8.97 -23.69
N GLU A 634 -21.45 -8.62 -24.55
CA GLU A 634 -22.85 -9.07 -24.46
C GLU A 634 -23.28 -9.91 -25.68
N LYS A 635 -22.51 -9.89 -26.78
CA LYS A 635 -22.91 -10.52 -28.03
C LYS A 635 -22.06 -11.73 -28.41
N THR A 636 -20.76 -11.53 -28.59
CA THR A 636 -19.85 -12.59 -29.04
C THR A 636 -18.40 -12.18 -28.85
N LEU A 637 -17.56 -13.14 -28.44
CA LEU A 637 -16.11 -12.97 -28.34
C LEU A 637 -15.38 -13.59 -29.53
N LYS A 638 -16.09 -14.03 -30.57
CA LYS A 638 -15.49 -14.48 -31.85
C LYS A 638 -14.46 -13.49 -32.43
N PRO A 639 -14.69 -12.16 -32.41
CA PRO A 639 -13.72 -11.18 -32.91
C PRO A 639 -12.45 -11.08 -32.06
N VAL A 640 -12.45 -11.62 -30.85
CA VAL A 640 -11.27 -11.70 -29.97
C VAL A 640 -10.59 -13.07 -30.16
N LEU A 641 -11.38 -14.14 -30.03
CA LEU A 641 -10.89 -15.52 -30.04
C LEU A 641 -10.34 -15.95 -31.40
N MET A 642 -11.05 -15.69 -32.50
CA MET A 642 -10.59 -16.15 -33.83
C MET A 642 -9.30 -15.48 -34.28
N PRO A 643 -9.07 -14.18 -34.01
CA PRO A 643 -7.75 -13.58 -34.21
C PRO A 643 -6.65 -14.16 -33.32
N MET A 644 -6.93 -14.50 -32.06
CA MET A 644 -5.95 -15.21 -31.20
C MET A 644 -5.56 -16.55 -31.82
N ILE A 645 -6.54 -17.36 -32.23
CA ILE A 645 -6.29 -18.65 -32.90
C ILE A 645 -5.47 -18.45 -34.18
N LYS A 646 -5.79 -17.43 -34.97
CA LYS A 646 -5.04 -17.11 -36.18
C LYS A 646 -3.58 -16.78 -35.87
N ARG A 647 -3.33 -15.91 -34.88
CA ARG A 647 -1.96 -15.53 -34.47
C ARG A 647 -1.19 -16.73 -33.95
N THR A 648 -1.81 -17.59 -33.15
CA THR A 648 -1.20 -18.85 -32.69
C THR A 648 -0.83 -19.76 -33.86
N ILE A 649 -1.73 -19.96 -34.83
CA ILE A 649 -1.45 -20.76 -36.03
C ILE A 649 -0.30 -20.15 -36.84
N ASP A 650 -0.37 -18.84 -37.10
CA ASP A 650 0.64 -18.14 -37.89
C ASP A 650 2.01 -18.24 -37.22
N HIS A 651 2.11 -17.93 -35.92
CA HIS A 651 3.34 -17.99 -35.14
C HIS A 651 3.94 -19.41 -35.08
N GLN A 652 3.15 -20.42 -34.76
CA GLN A 652 3.63 -21.80 -34.64
C GLN A 652 4.06 -22.38 -36.00
N VAL A 653 3.28 -22.12 -37.07
CA VAL A 653 3.66 -22.54 -38.42
C VAL A 653 4.94 -21.85 -38.86
N ASP A 654 5.05 -20.53 -38.68
CA ASP A 654 6.25 -19.78 -39.07
C ASP A 654 7.49 -20.23 -38.30
N MET A 655 7.36 -20.49 -36.99
CA MET A 655 8.45 -20.99 -36.15
C MET A 655 8.97 -22.36 -36.63
N TYR A 656 8.09 -23.27 -37.02
CA TYR A 656 8.49 -24.61 -37.47
C TYR A 656 8.82 -24.72 -38.96
N THR A 657 8.50 -23.70 -39.76
CA THR A 657 8.77 -23.65 -41.21
C THR A 657 9.85 -22.62 -41.61
N GLN A 658 10.70 -22.21 -40.67
CA GLN A 658 11.87 -21.38 -40.97
C GLN A 658 12.86 -22.09 -41.89
N GLY A 659 13.45 -21.34 -42.82
CA GLY A 659 14.46 -21.85 -43.75
C GLY A 659 13.89 -22.64 -44.93
N ASP A 660 14.73 -23.47 -45.55
CA ASP A 660 14.32 -24.31 -46.67
C ASP A 660 13.41 -25.45 -46.21
N LYS A 661 12.55 -25.95 -47.12
CA LYS A 661 11.56 -27.00 -46.81
C LYS A 661 12.16 -28.30 -46.23
N LYS A 662 13.46 -28.52 -46.39
CA LYS A 662 14.20 -29.65 -45.83
C LYS A 662 14.51 -29.50 -44.35
N ASP A 663 14.61 -28.27 -43.87
CA ASP A 663 14.94 -27.92 -42.48
C ASP A 663 13.68 -27.73 -41.62
N TRP A 664 12.50 -27.87 -42.23
CA TRP A 664 11.23 -27.76 -41.54
C TRP A 664 11.07 -28.83 -40.48
N ARG A 665 10.69 -28.35 -39.29
CA ARG A 665 10.45 -29.13 -38.07
C ARG A 665 9.05 -29.79 -38.11
N ASN A 666 8.87 -30.68 -39.08
CA ASN A 666 7.56 -31.28 -39.40
C ASN A 666 6.97 -32.15 -38.28
N ASP A 667 7.82 -32.76 -37.45
CA ASP A 667 7.36 -33.59 -36.34
C ASP A 667 6.79 -32.71 -35.22
N GLN A 668 7.49 -31.64 -34.81
CA GLN A 668 6.97 -30.68 -33.84
C GLN A 668 5.70 -29.98 -34.34
N LEU A 669 5.64 -29.67 -35.64
CA LEU A 669 4.46 -29.09 -36.26
C LEU A 669 3.26 -30.04 -36.23
N ARG A 670 3.48 -31.35 -36.43
CA ARG A 670 2.45 -32.37 -36.29
C ARG A 670 1.98 -32.47 -34.83
N ASP A 671 2.90 -32.45 -33.88
CA ASP A 671 2.59 -32.52 -32.45
C ASP A 671 1.75 -31.30 -32.03
N PHE A 672 2.11 -30.10 -32.47
CA PHE A 672 1.29 -28.89 -32.29
C PHE A 672 -0.13 -29.07 -32.85
N ILE A 673 -0.26 -29.43 -34.13
CA ILE A 673 -1.58 -29.53 -34.78
C ILE A 673 -2.46 -30.57 -34.05
N SER A 674 -1.90 -31.70 -33.66
CA SER A 674 -2.62 -32.77 -32.96
C SER A 674 -2.94 -32.46 -31.49
N SER A 675 -2.11 -31.67 -30.80
CA SER A 675 -2.30 -31.33 -29.40
C SER A 675 -3.18 -30.09 -29.20
N ALA A 676 -3.08 -29.09 -30.09
CA ALA A 676 -3.73 -27.79 -29.93
C ALA A 676 -4.91 -27.56 -30.88
N ILE A 677 -4.86 -28.05 -32.13
CA ILE A 677 -5.85 -27.65 -33.16
C ILE A 677 -6.89 -28.74 -33.43
N THR A 678 -6.49 -29.98 -33.71
CA THR A 678 -7.41 -31.04 -34.16
C THR A 678 -6.95 -32.42 -33.70
N ASP A 679 -7.73 -33.46 -33.94
CA ASP A 679 -7.42 -34.83 -33.54
C ASP A 679 -6.35 -35.49 -34.45
N GLU A 680 -5.75 -36.57 -33.96
CA GLU A 680 -4.61 -37.19 -34.67
C GLU A 680 -4.99 -37.78 -36.04
N GLU A 681 -6.27 -38.16 -36.25
CA GLU A 681 -6.75 -38.68 -37.52
C GLU A 681 -6.82 -37.57 -38.58
N THR A 682 -7.37 -36.42 -38.22
CA THR A 682 -7.43 -35.24 -39.09
C THR A 682 -6.04 -34.68 -39.39
N THR A 683 -5.14 -34.68 -38.40
CA THR A 683 -3.73 -34.29 -38.60
C THR A 683 -3.02 -35.18 -39.63
N LYS A 684 -3.25 -36.50 -39.61
CA LYS A 684 -2.69 -37.42 -40.61
C LYS A 684 -3.21 -37.13 -42.02
N LYS A 685 -4.50 -36.78 -42.15
CA LYS A 685 -5.15 -36.46 -43.42
C LYS A 685 -4.64 -35.17 -44.06
N LEU A 686 -4.15 -34.21 -43.27
CA LEU A 686 -3.60 -32.94 -43.76
C LEU A 686 -2.34 -33.11 -44.62
N ASN A 687 -1.58 -34.20 -44.45
CA ASN A 687 -0.37 -34.52 -45.22
C ASN A 687 0.65 -33.35 -45.32
N ILE A 688 1.08 -32.88 -44.16
CA ILE A 688 1.87 -31.65 -43.93
C ILE A 688 3.11 -31.54 -44.83
N LYS A 689 3.78 -32.66 -45.16
CA LYS A 689 5.01 -32.70 -45.99
C LYS A 689 4.82 -32.13 -47.40
N HIS A 690 3.60 -32.18 -47.94
CA HIS A 690 3.33 -31.73 -49.30
C HIS A 690 2.78 -30.31 -49.38
N LEU A 691 2.49 -29.65 -48.25
CA LEU A 691 1.91 -28.31 -48.21
C LEU A 691 2.98 -27.23 -48.14
N GLY A 692 2.67 -26.04 -48.65
CA GLY A 692 3.42 -24.81 -48.35
C GLY A 692 2.94 -24.19 -47.04
N ALA A 693 3.77 -23.37 -46.39
CA ALA A 693 3.46 -22.76 -45.09
C ALA A 693 2.14 -21.94 -45.14
N GLU A 694 1.98 -21.09 -46.16
CA GLU A 694 0.76 -20.29 -46.36
C GLU A 694 -0.48 -21.14 -46.66
N GLU A 695 -0.32 -22.26 -47.36
CA GLU A 695 -1.46 -23.17 -47.61
C GLU A 695 -1.84 -23.92 -46.32
N LEU A 696 -0.85 -24.30 -45.51
CA LEU A 696 -1.06 -24.95 -44.23
C LEU A 696 -1.80 -24.01 -43.26
N LYS A 697 -1.36 -22.75 -43.13
CA LYS A 697 -2.05 -21.73 -42.31
C LYS A 697 -3.53 -21.60 -42.69
N LYS A 698 -3.83 -21.48 -43.98
CA LYS A 698 -5.23 -21.39 -44.48
C LYS A 698 -6.05 -22.63 -44.14
N ARG A 699 -5.48 -23.83 -44.28
CA ARG A 699 -6.19 -25.08 -43.96
C ARG A 699 -6.43 -25.22 -42.45
N LEU A 700 -5.45 -24.89 -41.62
CA LEU A 700 -5.60 -24.92 -40.16
C LEU A 700 -6.63 -23.89 -39.68
N TYR A 701 -6.62 -22.69 -40.25
CA TYR A 701 -7.61 -21.67 -39.93
C TYR A 701 -9.03 -22.11 -40.30
N LYS A 702 -9.20 -22.73 -41.48
CA LYS A 702 -10.50 -23.29 -41.88
C LYS A 702 -10.99 -24.38 -40.91
N ILE A 703 -10.09 -25.24 -40.42
CA ILE A 703 -10.43 -26.24 -39.40
C ILE A 703 -10.90 -25.56 -38.11
N ALA A 704 -10.27 -24.45 -37.71
CA ALA A 704 -10.71 -23.66 -36.58
C ALA A 704 -12.10 -23.04 -36.79
N GLU A 705 -12.38 -22.49 -37.98
CA GLU A 705 -13.71 -21.96 -38.33
C GLU A 705 -14.79 -23.06 -38.30
N ASP A 706 -14.48 -24.25 -38.85
CA ASP A 706 -15.39 -25.39 -38.87
C ASP A 706 -15.67 -25.90 -37.43
N ASN A 707 -14.63 -25.97 -36.58
CA ASN A 707 -14.77 -26.35 -35.16
C ASN A 707 -15.62 -25.34 -34.37
N TYR A 708 -15.39 -24.03 -34.60
CA TYR A 708 -16.19 -22.98 -34.01
C TYR A 708 -17.67 -23.13 -34.41
N ALA A 709 -17.95 -23.30 -35.70
CA ALA A 709 -19.31 -23.46 -36.21
C ALA A 709 -19.98 -24.75 -35.71
N GLU A 710 -19.21 -25.81 -35.43
CA GLU A 710 -19.73 -27.02 -34.80
C GLU A 710 -20.13 -26.77 -33.34
N LYS A 711 -19.29 -26.08 -32.56
CA LYS A 711 -19.58 -25.71 -31.16
C LYS A 711 -20.79 -24.78 -31.06
N GLU A 712 -20.89 -23.80 -31.96
CA GLU A 712 -22.05 -22.90 -32.08
C GLU A 712 -23.35 -23.67 -32.37
N LYS A 713 -23.29 -24.76 -33.15
CA LYS A 713 -24.46 -25.64 -33.36
C LYS A 713 -24.78 -26.52 -32.15
N GLN A 714 -23.76 -26.97 -31.41
CA GLN A 714 -23.95 -27.81 -30.22
C GLN A 714 -24.54 -26.99 -29.05
N LEU A 715 -24.09 -25.76 -28.88
CA LEU A 715 -24.59 -24.77 -27.92
C LEU A 715 -25.70 -23.93 -28.57
N ALA A 716 -26.81 -24.56 -28.93
CA ALA A 716 -27.91 -24.00 -29.73
C ALA A 716 -28.42 -22.57 -29.37
N ASP A 717 -28.02 -22.03 -28.20
CA ASP A 717 -28.27 -20.67 -27.74
C ASP A 717 -26.98 -19.80 -27.81
N PRO A 718 -26.99 -18.66 -28.53
CA PRO A 718 -25.87 -17.72 -28.56
C PRO A 718 -25.35 -17.26 -27.19
N GLU A 719 -26.21 -17.16 -26.17
CA GLU A 719 -25.78 -16.80 -24.81
C GLU A 719 -24.88 -17.87 -24.19
N GLN A 720 -25.19 -19.16 -24.43
CA GLN A 720 -24.35 -20.27 -23.96
C GLN A 720 -23.00 -20.30 -24.67
N MET A 721 -22.97 -19.94 -25.96
CA MET A 721 -21.72 -19.81 -26.71
C MET A 721 -20.85 -18.68 -26.14
N LEU A 722 -21.44 -17.52 -25.86
CA LEU A 722 -20.73 -16.39 -25.25
C LEU A 722 -20.18 -16.74 -23.87
N GLU A 723 -20.97 -17.39 -23.01
CA GLU A 723 -20.52 -17.85 -21.69
C GLU A 723 -19.36 -18.85 -21.79
N PHE A 724 -19.44 -19.78 -22.75
CA PHE A 724 -18.34 -20.70 -23.01
C PHE A 724 -17.07 -19.97 -23.45
N GLU A 725 -17.17 -18.99 -24.36
CA GLU A 725 -16.05 -18.15 -24.77
C GLU A 725 -15.44 -17.37 -23.60
N LYS A 726 -16.28 -16.75 -22.75
CA LYS A 726 -15.84 -16.02 -21.54
C LYS A 726 -15.07 -16.93 -20.60
N VAL A 727 -15.62 -18.10 -20.26
CA VAL A 727 -14.98 -19.05 -19.34
C VAL A 727 -13.62 -19.51 -19.88
N VAL A 728 -13.51 -19.80 -21.17
CA VAL A 728 -12.25 -20.23 -21.78
C VAL A 728 -11.19 -19.13 -21.70
N ILE A 729 -11.54 -17.90 -22.11
CA ILE A 729 -10.58 -16.79 -22.13
C ILE A 729 -10.20 -16.37 -20.70
N LEU A 730 -11.17 -16.13 -19.82
CA LEU A 730 -10.91 -15.66 -18.46
C LEU A 730 -10.11 -16.67 -17.65
N ARG A 731 -10.42 -17.97 -17.75
CA ARG A 731 -9.66 -18.99 -17.02
C ARG A 731 -8.18 -18.99 -17.39
N VAL A 732 -7.88 -18.94 -18.69
CA VAL A 732 -6.49 -18.95 -19.17
C VAL A 732 -5.78 -17.65 -18.80
N VAL A 733 -6.43 -16.50 -18.98
CA VAL A 733 -5.88 -15.20 -18.60
C VAL A 733 -5.59 -15.16 -17.09
N ASP A 734 -6.54 -15.58 -16.25
CA ASP A 734 -6.40 -15.51 -14.79
C ASP A 734 -5.29 -16.44 -14.28
N GLU A 735 -5.18 -17.65 -14.85
CA GLU A 735 -4.11 -18.62 -14.53
C GLU A 735 -2.73 -18.06 -14.93
N ARG A 736 -2.56 -17.66 -16.19
CA ARG A 736 -1.27 -17.14 -16.70
C ARG A 736 -0.87 -15.82 -16.07
N TRP A 737 -1.83 -14.94 -15.78
CA TRP A 737 -1.56 -13.68 -15.08
C TRP A 737 -1.14 -13.90 -13.63
N THR A 738 -1.76 -14.86 -12.93
CA THR A 738 -1.35 -15.23 -11.56
C THR A 738 0.07 -15.81 -11.56
N ASP A 739 0.40 -16.66 -12.52
CA ASP A 739 1.75 -17.20 -12.70
C ASP A 739 2.77 -16.09 -12.96
N HIS A 740 2.42 -15.13 -13.81
CA HIS A 740 3.28 -14.00 -14.15
C HIS A 740 3.50 -13.04 -12.98
N ILE A 741 2.47 -12.74 -12.18
CA ILE A 741 2.65 -11.90 -10.98
C ILE A 741 3.64 -12.53 -10.01
N ASP A 742 3.49 -13.84 -9.76
CA ASP A 742 4.37 -14.59 -8.87
C ASP A 742 5.82 -14.61 -9.38
N ALA A 743 6.00 -14.88 -10.67
CA ALA A 743 7.31 -14.85 -11.32
C ALA A 743 7.94 -13.44 -11.30
N MET A 744 7.14 -12.39 -11.49
CA MET A 744 7.60 -10.99 -11.41
C MET A 744 7.99 -10.56 -9.99
N ASP A 745 7.35 -11.12 -8.96
CA ASP A 745 7.74 -10.89 -7.58
C ASP A 745 9.08 -11.58 -7.27
N GLN A 746 9.25 -12.84 -7.67
CA GLN A 746 10.52 -13.56 -7.55
C GLN A 746 11.66 -12.87 -8.33
N LEU A 747 11.37 -12.37 -9.54
CA LEU A 747 12.31 -11.58 -10.33
C LEU A 747 12.73 -10.33 -9.56
N ARG A 748 11.79 -9.60 -8.97
CA ARG A 748 12.07 -8.36 -8.22
C ARG A 748 13.00 -8.62 -7.03
N GLN A 749 12.85 -9.77 -6.36
CA GLN A 749 13.71 -10.15 -5.25
C GLN A 749 15.13 -10.52 -5.72
N SER A 750 15.23 -11.33 -6.77
CA SER A 750 16.52 -11.83 -7.30
C SER A 750 17.32 -10.81 -8.11
N ILE A 751 16.68 -9.80 -8.71
CA ILE A 751 17.36 -8.81 -9.58
C ILE A 751 18.41 -7.97 -8.84
N SER A 752 18.24 -7.81 -7.52
CA SER A 752 19.22 -7.10 -6.67
C SER A 752 20.62 -7.71 -6.75
N LEU A 753 20.71 -9.04 -6.91
CA LEU A 753 21.95 -9.80 -7.04
C LEU A 753 22.58 -9.68 -8.43
N ARG A 754 21.85 -9.20 -9.44
CA ARG A 754 22.42 -8.91 -10.78
C ARG A 754 23.14 -7.56 -10.84
N GLY A 755 22.97 -6.72 -9.81
CA GLY A 755 23.65 -5.43 -9.68
C GLY A 755 25.17 -5.50 -9.55
N TYR A 756 25.74 -6.67 -9.25
CA TYR A 756 27.20 -6.88 -9.18
C TYR A 756 27.91 -6.63 -10.54
N GLY A 757 27.18 -6.66 -11.66
CA GLY A 757 27.71 -6.37 -13.00
C GLY A 757 27.80 -4.88 -13.37
N GLN A 758 27.64 -3.94 -12.44
CA GLN A 758 27.54 -2.48 -12.69
C GLN A 758 26.36 -2.05 -13.59
N LEU A 759 25.39 -2.94 -13.84
CA LEU A 759 24.15 -2.65 -14.55
C LEU A 759 23.08 -2.18 -13.56
N ASN A 760 22.20 -1.26 -14.00
CA ASN A 760 21.12 -0.76 -13.15
C ASN A 760 20.03 -1.84 -13.00
N PRO A 761 19.77 -2.37 -11.79
CA PRO A 761 18.80 -3.45 -11.58
C PRO A 761 17.39 -3.13 -12.07
N LEU A 762 16.98 -1.86 -12.03
CA LEU A 762 15.66 -1.46 -12.51
C LEU A 762 15.51 -1.63 -14.03
N VAL A 763 16.58 -1.36 -14.80
CA VAL A 763 16.56 -1.51 -16.26
C VAL A 763 16.50 -2.99 -16.62
N GLU A 764 17.30 -3.82 -15.95
CA GLU A 764 17.25 -5.28 -16.12
C GLU A 764 15.88 -5.85 -15.76
N TYR A 765 15.25 -5.37 -14.69
CA TYR A 765 13.89 -5.74 -14.32
C TYR A 765 12.87 -5.36 -15.39
N GLN A 766 12.99 -4.16 -15.98
CA GLN A 766 12.12 -3.71 -17.06
C GLN A 766 12.26 -4.58 -18.31
N GLU A 767 13.49 -4.89 -18.73
CA GLU A 767 13.74 -5.71 -19.92
C GLU A 767 13.34 -7.17 -19.73
N ALA A 768 13.66 -7.76 -18.57
CA ALA A 768 13.24 -9.12 -18.24
C ALA A 768 11.72 -9.21 -18.07
N GLY A 769 11.12 -8.26 -17.35
CA GLY A 769 9.68 -8.21 -17.13
C GLY A 769 8.88 -7.99 -18.41
N TYR A 770 9.40 -7.20 -19.36
CA TYR A 770 8.78 -7.03 -20.69
C TYR A 770 8.81 -8.34 -21.50
N ARG A 771 9.96 -9.05 -21.52
CA ARG A 771 10.08 -10.35 -22.20
C ARG A 771 9.14 -11.40 -21.61
N MET A 772 9.09 -11.51 -20.28
CA MET A 772 8.17 -12.42 -19.58
C MET A 772 6.71 -12.08 -19.88
N PHE A 773 6.37 -10.79 -20.02
CA PHE A 773 5.03 -10.37 -20.39
C PHE A 773 4.67 -10.74 -21.83
N GLU A 774 5.58 -10.55 -22.81
CA GLU A 774 5.35 -11.00 -24.19
C GLU A 774 5.17 -12.53 -24.27
N GLU A 775 5.98 -13.27 -23.52
CA GLU A 775 5.86 -14.73 -23.40
C GLU A 775 4.52 -15.14 -22.79
N MET A 776 4.11 -14.50 -21.69
CA MET A 776 2.80 -14.75 -21.07
C MET A 776 1.65 -14.48 -22.04
N ILE A 777 1.69 -13.40 -22.83
CA ILE A 777 0.66 -13.11 -23.84
C ILE A 777 0.62 -14.22 -24.91
N SER A 778 1.79 -14.67 -25.38
CA SER A 778 1.88 -15.79 -26.33
C SER A 778 1.31 -17.09 -25.73
N ASP A 779 1.60 -17.36 -24.46
CA ASP A 779 1.07 -18.52 -23.73
C ASP A 779 -0.45 -18.45 -23.56
N ILE A 780 -1.00 -17.26 -23.25
CA ILE A 780 -2.44 -17.04 -23.18
C ILE A 780 -3.10 -17.35 -24.52
N GLU A 781 -2.54 -16.86 -25.63
CA GLU A 781 -3.08 -17.13 -26.97
C GLU A 781 -3.05 -18.62 -27.31
N PHE A 782 -1.94 -19.29 -27.00
CA PHE A 782 -1.76 -20.71 -27.24
C PHE A 782 -2.74 -21.56 -26.42
N ASP A 783 -2.83 -21.30 -25.12
CA ASP A 783 -3.68 -22.08 -24.22
C ASP A 783 -5.15 -21.80 -24.44
N ALA A 784 -5.54 -20.55 -24.72
CA ALA A 784 -6.93 -20.23 -25.10
C ALA A 784 -7.30 -20.94 -26.40
N THR A 785 -6.41 -20.96 -27.39
CA THR A 785 -6.60 -21.71 -28.64
C THR A 785 -6.77 -23.20 -28.36
N ARG A 786 -5.84 -23.80 -27.61
CA ARG A 786 -5.85 -25.23 -27.29
C ARG A 786 -7.11 -25.61 -26.50
N LEU A 787 -7.41 -24.87 -25.44
CA LEU A 787 -8.56 -25.12 -24.57
C LEU A 787 -9.85 -24.99 -25.38
N PHE A 788 -10.00 -23.93 -26.17
CA PHE A 788 -11.17 -23.75 -27.03
C PHE A 788 -11.30 -24.90 -28.03
N MET A 789 -10.27 -25.21 -28.82
CA MET A 789 -10.35 -26.22 -29.88
C MET A 789 -10.58 -27.64 -29.35
N LYS A 790 -10.03 -27.97 -28.17
CA LYS A 790 -10.11 -29.31 -27.56
C LYS A 790 -11.26 -29.52 -26.60
N ALA A 791 -11.84 -28.44 -26.06
CA ALA A 791 -12.93 -28.56 -25.10
C ALA A 791 -14.13 -29.29 -25.74
N GLN A 792 -14.56 -30.36 -25.07
CA GLN A 792 -15.78 -31.08 -25.42
C GLN A 792 -16.94 -30.56 -24.58
N ILE A 793 -18.02 -30.18 -25.25
CA ILE A 793 -19.20 -29.62 -24.59
C ILE A 793 -20.05 -30.78 -24.11
N ARG A 794 -20.04 -31.03 -22.79
CA ARG A 794 -20.97 -31.98 -22.17
C ARG A 794 -22.15 -31.18 -21.64
N GLN A 795 -23.35 -31.42 -22.17
CA GLN A 795 -24.57 -30.90 -21.56
C GLN A 795 -24.72 -31.54 -20.18
N ASN A 796 -24.58 -30.74 -19.11
CA ASN A 796 -24.97 -31.18 -17.78
C ASN A 796 -26.50 -31.33 -17.74
N ILE A 797 -26.99 -32.56 -17.89
CA ILE A 797 -28.39 -32.93 -17.63
C ILE A 797 -28.54 -33.15 -16.12
N SER A 798 -28.59 -32.07 -15.33
CA SER A 798 -29.26 -32.05 -14.02
C SER A 798 -29.25 -30.64 -13.45
N ARG A 799 -30.46 -30.13 -13.17
CA ARG A 799 -30.74 -28.92 -12.40
C ARG A 799 -30.30 -29.04 -10.95
#